data_AF-A0A848WSF3-F1
#
_entry.id   AF-A0A848WSF3-F1
#
_cell.length_a   1.000
_cell.length_b   1.000
_cell.length_c   1.000
_cell.angle_alpha   90.00
_cell.angle_beta   90.00
_cell.angle_gamma   90.00
#
_symmetry.space_group_name_H-M   'P 1'
#
loop_
_entity.id
_entity.type
_entity.pdbx_description
1 polymer ?
#
loop_
_entity_poly.entity_id
_entity_poly.type
_entity_poly.pdbx_seq_one_letter_code
_entity_poly.pdbx_strand_id
1 'polypeptide(L)'
;MIVPRYQVVISTVAATLFFGGTSLLSQEPKDVTPKASSEAPAQKDPAPEEKKELSAALKKKIEEYTKFWEETISDPRKKAEIKRLDGLVDEIKEAVELTDEEASKLKEAAKKAVDASHPGWLKAGRKYMRESWTNRSNLKEDTIQRARESLSRMSESSLIRSAGSIAIQNPAIPEEQDSWKEALQEILSDEQSKAWTEKLAEKKKERENQMKTVVERWEMRQAPLLKAQLDPAVKKLKDTIPFDKDREARLLRLAERTVADAIKAAGKTYREAVQNLAPSQRELLFKGRLSVGSSVPENLENSAPWVAGLKELLSEVEYKRWEVAWEQHREKEEKRLAKMADEVIKGRAASMREQQATQLDPIVTDILDTLGLNDADEKKLEGLLEKALDAYEDSWKKSAHDYLDGLSEQQREQTIQRGYVSVSTTEEMLPMNQEVWKEGLEKLLDPEQVKRWESTKEDRQKRRRESFGNVILLKLDDVLGLSDEQRKNILPILAELGEERYLRSYRNRAFSISSSTIYQLFRNDSDQERLAKYLDEDQKKRWSIWVKARVNQYRTTPITRTSKSPEPRSDAAYIEEAISTFLYQTIGKKREEYVNYQMAKLDDIDRAVNLTEEQKTHLALAAKGMCEVEIDNIAEERNSWVRNSVGSSTTRAKIYDRLTQLSSTRFGNEAPKQNSIWTAAIDHVLTEEQRKKWDVVQKERKNFENDVIKQRLLTQAEVTLHLTSEQIQEMGEIFEKMLVEYAPDLERSYTSSTPWYYNSYYSLSFVEGIPEKQRKELLSERQFELWEKKHSPRMKSYWSRIENYHNERTGKKNEDAEDENEGEAEKKAAAAAIGKVLKIEAGVGKIQLKVEPKNLQQPKELKEKEEE
;
A
#
# COMPACT_ATOMS: atom_id res chain seq x y z
N MET A 1 -14.87 -13.91 -5.00
CA MET A 1 -13.75 -13.05 -5.42
C MET A 1 -13.27 -12.25 -4.22
N ILE A 2 -12.10 -12.58 -3.66
CA ILE A 2 -11.52 -11.90 -2.50
C ILE A 2 -10.31 -11.10 -3.00
N VAL A 3 -10.40 -9.77 -2.94
CA VAL A 3 -9.32 -8.84 -3.30
C VAL A 3 -8.50 -8.52 -2.03
N PRO A 4 -7.16 -8.63 -2.00
CA PRO A 4 -6.38 -8.34 -0.81
C PRO A 4 -6.16 -6.82 -0.60
N ARG A 5 -6.60 -6.29 0.55
CA ARG A 5 -6.46 -4.89 1.01
C ARG A 5 -5.05 -4.56 1.57
N TYR A 6 -3.97 -4.74 0.80
CA TYR A 6 -2.60 -4.57 1.33
C TYR A 6 -1.88 -3.24 1.04
N GLN A 7 -2.46 -2.30 0.27
CA GLN A 7 -1.72 -1.09 -0.17
C GLN A 7 -1.81 0.14 0.75
N VAL A 8 -2.61 0.14 1.82
CA VAL A 8 -2.75 1.31 2.72
C VAL A 8 -1.68 1.35 3.83
N VAL A 9 -0.92 0.27 4.02
CA VAL A 9 -0.06 0.07 5.21
C VAL A 9 1.24 0.89 5.20
N ILE A 10 1.78 1.26 4.03
CA ILE A 10 3.12 1.91 3.95
C ILE A 10 3.11 3.36 4.48
N SER A 11 2.00 4.09 4.31
CA SER A 11 1.84 5.44 4.88
C SER A 11 1.63 5.41 6.39
N THR A 12 1.07 4.31 6.91
CA THR A 12 0.79 4.13 8.34
C THR A 12 2.06 3.82 9.12
N VAL A 13 3.00 3.02 8.59
CA VAL A 13 4.25 2.64 9.29
C VAL A 13 5.16 3.84 9.58
N ALA A 14 5.24 4.84 8.69
CA ALA A 14 5.93 6.09 8.99
C ALA A 14 5.21 6.86 10.11
N ALA A 15 3.89 7.00 10.05
CA ALA A 15 3.11 7.66 11.11
C ALA A 15 3.23 6.94 12.48
N THR A 16 3.21 5.61 12.52
CA THR A 16 3.31 4.83 13.77
C THR A 16 4.66 5.03 14.47
N LEU A 17 5.75 5.27 13.73
CA LEU A 17 7.05 5.58 14.33
C LEU A 17 7.13 7.00 14.94
N PHE A 18 6.29 7.95 14.51
CA PHE A 18 6.30 9.36 14.99
C PHE A 18 5.30 9.66 16.12
N PHE A 19 4.18 8.95 16.24
CA PHE A 19 3.08 9.30 17.18
C PHE A 19 3.10 8.59 18.55
N GLY A 20 4.27 8.21 19.06
CA GLY A 20 4.42 7.84 20.48
C GLY A 20 4.23 9.08 21.36
N GLY A 21 3.16 9.11 22.16
CA GLY A 21 2.68 10.28 22.89
C GLY A 21 3.74 10.93 23.79
N THR A 22 3.86 12.25 23.70
CA THR A 22 4.72 13.05 24.59
C THR A 22 3.91 14.16 25.26
N SER A 23 4.00 14.20 26.58
CA SER A 23 3.48 15.27 27.46
C SER A 23 4.39 16.50 27.41
N LEU A 24 3.79 17.70 27.36
CA LEU A 24 4.46 18.99 27.53
C LEU A 24 3.71 19.76 28.64
N LEU A 25 4.38 19.96 29.78
CA LEU A 25 3.90 20.83 30.86
C LEU A 25 4.32 22.28 30.58
N SER A 26 3.35 23.19 30.58
CA SER A 26 3.57 24.64 30.55
C SER A 26 4.02 25.12 31.93
N GLN A 27 5.06 25.95 32.01
CA GLN A 27 5.50 26.61 33.25
C GLN A 27 4.70 27.91 33.46
N GLU A 28 4.03 28.04 34.61
CA GLU A 28 3.41 29.30 35.05
C GLU A 28 4.45 30.29 35.63
N PRO A 29 4.24 31.61 35.46
CA PRO A 29 5.10 32.62 36.08
C PRO A 29 4.76 32.80 37.57
N LYS A 30 5.81 32.86 38.40
CA LYS A 30 5.73 33.18 39.83
C LYS A 30 5.54 34.69 40.02
N ASP A 31 4.45 35.09 40.69
CA ASP A 31 4.48 36.03 41.81
C ASP A 31 3.08 36.21 42.40
N VAL A 32 2.97 36.04 43.73
CA VAL A 32 2.15 36.78 44.71
C VAL A 32 2.03 35.90 45.97
N THR A 33 2.74 36.28 47.03
CA THR A 33 2.49 35.84 48.42
C THR A 33 1.16 36.40 48.94
N PRO A 34 0.44 35.64 49.79
CA PRO A 34 0.38 36.07 51.19
C PRO A 34 0.48 34.94 52.23
N LYS A 35 1.00 35.33 53.41
CA LYS A 35 1.09 34.56 54.68
C LYS A 35 -0.31 34.26 55.26
N ALA A 36 -0.52 33.04 55.76
CA ALA A 36 -0.70 32.72 57.20
C ALA A 36 -1.25 31.29 57.46
N SER A 37 -0.43 30.49 58.16
CA SER A 37 -0.73 29.57 59.29
C SER A 37 -1.95 28.62 59.28
N SER A 38 -1.69 27.31 59.16
CA SER A 38 -1.82 26.34 60.29
C SER A 38 -1.15 25.01 59.92
N GLU A 39 -0.39 24.44 60.87
CA GLU A 39 0.39 23.21 60.72
C GLU A 39 -0.52 21.96 60.71
N ALA A 40 -0.38 21.14 59.66
CA ALA A 40 -0.77 19.74 59.64
C ALA A 40 0.42 18.92 59.09
N PRO A 41 0.70 17.70 59.62
CA PRO A 41 1.91 16.96 59.28
C PRO A 41 1.87 16.54 57.80
N ALA A 42 2.90 16.95 57.06
CA ALA A 42 3.06 16.67 55.64
C ALA A 42 3.01 15.15 55.38
N GLN A 43 1.93 14.70 54.73
CA GLN A 43 1.91 13.42 54.03
C GLN A 43 2.94 13.52 52.90
N LYS A 44 3.99 12.69 52.96
CA LYS A 44 4.92 12.53 51.83
C LYS A 44 4.11 11.99 50.65
N ASP A 45 3.93 12.82 49.61
CA ASP A 45 3.47 12.36 48.32
C ASP A 45 4.38 11.21 47.84
N PRO A 46 3.82 10.15 47.20
CA PRO A 46 4.65 9.16 46.53
C PRO A 46 5.51 9.87 45.49
N ALA A 47 6.83 9.61 45.54
CA ALA A 47 7.79 10.21 44.64
C ALA A 47 7.36 9.95 43.18
N PRO A 48 7.40 10.95 42.28
CA PRO A 48 7.20 10.71 40.86
C PRO A 48 8.20 9.66 40.40
N GLU A 49 7.73 8.66 39.63
CA GLU A 49 8.60 7.64 39.02
C GLU A 49 9.85 8.31 38.44
N GLU A 50 11.02 7.95 38.97
CA GLU A 50 12.29 8.47 38.47
C GLU A 50 12.42 8.08 37.00
N LYS A 51 12.21 9.04 36.09
CA LYS A 51 12.52 8.88 34.68
C LYS A 51 13.98 8.44 34.59
N LYS A 52 14.23 7.20 34.17
CA LYS A 52 15.58 6.72 33.87
C LYS A 52 16.27 7.73 32.97
N GLU A 53 17.35 8.34 33.47
CA GLU A 53 18.12 9.27 32.66
C GLU A 53 18.64 8.55 31.41
N LEU A 54 18.41 9.13 30.24
CA LEU A 54 18.95 8.60 28.99
C LEU A 54 20.48 8.60 29.05
N SER A 55 21.09 7.52 28.53
CA SER A 55 22.55 7.43 28.42
C SER A 55 23.12 8.57 27.58
N ALA A 56 24.37 8.95 27.85
CA ALA A 56 25.06 9.98 27.07
C ALA A 56 25.14 9.62 25.57
N ALA A 57 25.32 8.33 25.25
CA ALA A 57 25.32 7.82 23.88
C ALA A 57 23.97 8.04 23.18
N LEU A 58 22.86 7.74 23.86
CA LEU A 58 21.53 7.92 23.31
C LEU A 58 21.17 9.40 23.13
N LYS A 59 21.53 10.26 24.10
CA LYS A 59 21.41 11.72 23.97
C LYS A 59 22.16 12.24 22.74
N LYS A 60 23.38 11.76 22.49
CA LYS A 60 24.17 12.10 21.30
C LYS A 60 23.49 11.64 20.01
N LYS A 61 22.96 10.42 19.96
CA LYS A 61 22.22 9.89 18.79
C LYS A 61 20.95 10.68 18.49
N ILE A 62 20.20 11.10 19.51
CA ILE A 62 19.03 11.97 19.34
C ILE A 62 19.43 13.28 18.69
N GLU A 63 20.54 13.88 19.11
CA GLU A 63 21.03 15.14 18.55
C GLU A 63 21.50 14.97 17.09
N GLU A 64 22.27 13.91 16.80
CA GLU A 64 22.68 13.55 15.44
C GLU A 64 21.47 13.35 14.50
N TYR A 65 20.44 12.63 14.96
CA TYR A 65 19.22 12.43 14.19
C TYR A 65 18.42 13.71 14.02
N THR A 66 18.30 14.54 15.07
CA THR A 66 17.57 15.80 15.01
C THR A 66 18.19 16.76 13.98
N LYS A 67 19.52 16.82 13.93
CA LYS A 67 20.26 17.57 12.89
C LYS A 67 20.00 16.99 11.50
N PHE A 68 20.11 15.67 11.33
CA PHE A 68 19.83 15.01 10.05
C PHE A 68 18.39 15.25 9.57
N TRP A 69 17.41 15.21 10.47
CA TRP A 69 16.01 15.51 10.17
C TRP A 69 15.83 16.94 9.68
N GLU A 70 16.47 17.92 10.33
CA GLU A 70 16.43 19.32 9.92
C GLU A 70 16.98 19.51 8.50
N GLU A 71 18.16 18.94 8.22
CA GLU A 71 18.82 18.99 6.90
C GLU A 71 17.93 18.35 5.82
N THR A 72 17.28 17.23 6.14
CA THR A 72 16.46 16.48 5.18
C THR A 72 15.10 17.15 4.92
N ILE A 73 14.51 17.80 5.93
CA ILE A 73 13.14 18.32 5.86
C ILE A 73 13.07 19.79 5.45
N SER A 74 14.18 20.54 5.55
CA SER A 74 14.24 21.99 5.32
C SER A 74 13.64 22.40 3.97
N ASP A 75 14.19 21.90 2.86
CA ASP A 75 13.75 22.30 1.52
C ASP A 75 12.34 21.78 1.18
N PRO A 76 12.00 20.50 1.47
CA PRO A 76 10.64 20.02 1.33
C PRO A 76 9.61 20.86 2.08
N ARG A 77 9.94 21.34 3.29
CA ARG A 77 9.07 22.21 4.09
C ARG A 77 8.86 23.56 3.42
N LYS A 78 9.93 24.21 2.92
CA LYS A 78 9.81 25.48 2.19
C LYS A 78 8.91 25.33 0.97
N LYS A 79 9.12 24.28 0.15
CA LYS A 79 8.30 24.00 -1.03
C LYS A 79 6.82 23.78 -0.68
N ALA A 80 6.55 23.04 0.41
CA ALA A 80 5.19 22.82 0.91
C ALA A 80 4.51 24.15 1.29
N GLU A 81 5.25 25.05 1.93
CA GLU A 81 4.71 26.31 2.44
C GLU A 81 4.51 27.37 1.35
N ILE A 82 5.44 27.46 0.38
CA ILE A 82 5.27 28.30 -0.82
C ILE A 82 3.99 27.88 -1.56
N LYS A 83 3.84 26.58 -1.84
CA LYS A 83 2.64 26.07 -2.52
C LYS A 83 1.35 26.40 -1.77
N ARG A 84 1.38 26.42 -0.43
CA ARG A 84 0.23 26.78 0.39
C ARG A 84 -0.10 28.27 0.26
N LEU A 85 0.90 29.13 0.35
CA LEU A 85 0.71 30.58 0.19
C LEU A 85 0.32 30.94 -1.24
N ASP A 86 0.80 30.23 -2.26
CA ASP A 86 0.33 30.41 -3.64
C ASP A 86 -1.18 30.18 -3.72
N GLY A 87 -1.69 29.12 -3.08
CA GLY A 87 -3.14 28.90 -2.96
C GLY A 87 -3.86 30.01 -2.18
N LEU A 88 -3.24 30.55 -1.13
CA LEU A 88 -3.79 31.71 -0.41
C LEU A 88 -3.84 32.97 -1.30
N VAL A 89 -2.82 33.20 -2.13
CA VAL A 89 -2.81 34.29 -3.10
C VAL A 89 -3.92 34.10 -4.13
N ASP A 90 -4.12 32.88 -4.63
CA ASP A 90 -5.22 32.58 -5.56
C ASP A 90 -6.59 32.83 -4.88
N GLU A 91 -6.74 32.51 -3.59
CA GLU A 91 -7.94 32.82 -2.81
C GLU A 91 -8.15 34.33 -2.58
N ILE A 92 -7.07 35.09 -2.35
CA ILE A 92 -7.12 36.56 -2.24
C ILE A 92 -7.54 37.14 -3.60
N LYS A 93 -6.89 36.68 -4.68
CA LYS A 93 -7.19 37.10 -6.05
C LYS A 93 -8.68 36.91 -6.37
N GLU A 94 -9.25 35.76 -6.05
CA GLU A 94 -10.68 35.51 -6.24
C GLU A 94 -11.56 36.35 -5.31
N ALA A 95 -11.09 36.64 -4.08
CA ALA A 95 -11.86 37.40 -3.09
C ALA A 95 -12.01 38.89 -3.44
N VAL A 96 -10.96 39.50 -3.97
CA VAL A 96 -10.87 40.96 -4.15
C VAL A 96 -10.54 41.35 -5.59
N GLU A 97 -10.67 40.40 -6.51
CA GLU A 97 -10.51 40.56 -7.96
C GLU A 97 -9.13 41.11 -8.37
N LEU A 98 -8.05 40.56 -7.82
CA LEU A 98 -6.69 40.99 -8.17
C LEU A 98 -6.35 40.70 -9.64
N THR A 99 -5.55 41.60 -10.22
CA THR A 99 -4.91 41.36 -11.51
C THR A 99 -3.85 40.26 -11.42
N ASP A 100 -3.47 39.69 -12.57
CA ASP A 100 -2.39 38.69 -12.64
C ASP A 100 -1.03 39.25 -12.17
N GLU A 101 -0.79 40.54 -12.40
CA GLU A 101 0.45 41.20 -11.99
C GLU A 101 0.52 41.37 -10.47
N GLU A 102 -0.55 41.84 -9.84
CA GLU A 102 -0.67 41.98 -8.39
C GLU A 102 -0.57 40.62 -7.68
N ALA A 103 -1.26 39.60 -8.21
CA ALA A 103 -1.15 38.24 -7.70
C ALA A 103 0.29 37.71 -7.81
N SER A 104 1.01 38.02 -8.90
CA SER A 104 2.41 37.63 -9.06
C SER A 104 3.32 38.32 -8.03
N LYS A 105 3.11 39.61 -7.75
CA LYS A 105 3.84 40.35 -6.70
C LYS A 105 3.60 39.75 -5.31
N LEU A 106 2.35 39.36 -5.00
CA LEU A 106 2.04 38.67 -3.74
C LEU A 106 2.69 37.29 -3.66
N LYS A 107 2.81 36.53 -4.76
CA LYS A 107 3.54 35.24 -4.75
C LYS A 107 5.03 35.42 -4.46
N GLU A 108 5.66 36.48 -4.94
CA GLU A 108 7.05 36.81 -4.58
C GLU A 108 7.18 37.23 -3.11
N ALA A 109 6.24 38.02 -2.58
CA ALA A 109 6.20 38.35 -1.16
C ALA A 109 5.98 37.11 -0.27
N ALA A 110 5.15 36.17 -0.70
CA ALA A 110 4.95 34.87 -0.04
C ALA A 110 6.27 34.10 0.08
N LYS A 111 7.08 34.03 -0.99
CA LYS A 111 8.39 33.36 -0.94
C LYS A 111 9.32 34.00 0.09
N LYS A 112 9.41 35.34 0.11
CA LYS A 112 10.20 36.09 1.10
C LYS A 112 9.73 35.82 2.53
N ALA A 113 8.41 35.78 2.74
CA ALA A 113 7.82 35.48 4.05
C ALA A 113 8.07 34.04 4.51
N VAL A 114 8.08 33.07 3.59
CA VAL A 114 8.49 31.70 3.88
C VAL A 114 9.96 31.67 4.28
N ASP A 115 10.83 32.33 3.53
CA ASP A 115 12.26 32.36 3.86
C ASP A 115 12.55 33.01 5.23
N ALA A 116 11.83 34.08 5.57
CA ALA A 116 11.95 34.75 6.87
C ALA A 116 11.44 33.91 8.05
N SER A 117 10.33 33.19 7.88
CA SER A 117 9.74 32.35 8.93
C SER A 117 10.42 30.98 9.10
N HIS A 118 11.07 30.47 8.04
CA HIS A 118 11.64 29.12 8.02
C HIS A 118 12.65 28.82 9.14
N PRO A 119 13.61 29.71 9.48
CA PRO A 119 14.52 29.46 10.61
C PRO A 119 13.80 29.28 11.95
N GLY A 120 12.74 30.06 12.19
CA GLY A 120 11.90 29.93 13.38
C GLY A 120 11.16 28.60 13.44
N TRP A 121 10.62 28.17 12.30
CA TRP A 121 10.01 26.84 12.16
C TRP A 121 11.01 25.71 12.42
N LEU A 122 12.21 25.76 11.83
CA LEU A 122 13.25 24.74 12.04
C LEU A 122 13.68 24.66 13.51
N LYS A 123 13.78 25.80 14.20
CA LYS A 123 14.07 25.84 15.64
C LYS A 123 12.99 25.15 16.47
N ALA A 124 11.72 25.44 16.20
CA ALA A 124 10.59 24.80 16.88
C ALA A 124 10.51 23.29 16.56
N GLY A 125 10.74 22.92 15.29
CA GLY A 125 10.80 21.54 14.84
C GLY A 125 11.92 20.74 15.49
N ARG A 126 13.14 21.29 15.60
CA ARG A 126 14.24 20.65 16.33
C ARG A 126 13.88 20.37 17.78
N LYS A 127 13.29 21.35 18.48
CA LYS A 127 12.85 21.19 19.86
C LYS A 127 11.83 20.05 19.97
N TYR A 128 10.80 20.08 19.13
CA TYR A 128 9.78 19.03 19.08
C TYR A 128 10.40 17.65 18.84
N MET A 129 11.28 17.51 17.85
CA MET A 129 11.92 16.24 17.56
C MET A 129 12.75 15.73 18.74
N ARG A 130 13.58 16.58 19.34
CA ARG A 130 14.38 16.22 20.52
C ARG A 130 13.49 15.74 21.68
N GLU A 131 12.43 16.48 21.99
CA GLU A 131 11.49 16.12 23.06
C GLU A 131 10.71 14.83 22.75
N SER A 132 10.31 14.65 21.49
CA SER A 132 9.57 13.47 21.01
C SER A 132 10.34 12.15 21.21
N TRP A 133 11.66 12.22 21.11
CA TRP A 133 12.56 11.09 21.34
C TRP A 133 12.92 10.96 22.83
N THR A 134 13.22 12.08 23.49
CA THR A 134 13.65 12.09 24.89
C THR A 134 12.59 11.52 25.84
N ASN A 135 11.31 11.72 25.52
CA ASN A 135 10.21 11.27 26.36
C ASN A 135 9.80 9.79 26.15
N ARG A 136 10.49 9.03 25.30
CA ARG A 136 10.18 7.61 25.09
C ARG A 136 10.87 6.75 26.15
N SER A 137 10.08 6.05 26.97
CA SER A 137 10.55 5.20 28.08
C SER A 137 11.44 4.02 27.63
N ASN A 138 11.27 3.54 26.38
CA ASN A 138 11.95 2.36 25.84
C ASN A 138 12.80 2.66 24.58
N LEU A 139 13.40 3.85 24.50
CA LEU A 139 14.18 4.23 23.33
C LEU A 139 15.52 3.48 23.26
N LYS A 140 15.79 2.87 22.11
CA LYS A 140 17.05 2.18 21.78
C LYS A 140 17.77 2.88 20.62
N GLU A 141 19.10 2.72 20.53
CA GLU A 141 19.91 3.37 19.47
C GLU A 141 19.53 2.92 18.05
N ASP A 142 19.22 1.62 17.89
CA ASP A 142 18.77 1.02 16.63
C ASP A 142 17.48 1.66 16.10
N THR A 143 16.63 2.17 17.00
CA THR A 143 15.35 2.78 16.67
C THR A 143 15.56 4.15 16.04
N ILE A 144 16.54 4.92 16.55
CA ILE A 144 16.96 6.20 15.98
C ILE A 144 17.62 5.97 14.60
N GLN A 145 18.45 4.93 14.47
CA GLN A 145 19.09 4.58 13.21
C GLN A 145 18.07 4.16 12.14
N ARG A 146 17.08 3.32 12.47
CA ARG A 146 16.00 2.95 11.55
C ARG A 146 15.15 4.15 11.14
N ALA A 147 14.89 5.08 12.05
CA ALA A 147 14.19 6.33 11.72
C ALA A 147 15.00 7.17 10.71
N ARG A 148 16.33 7.24 10.88
CA ARG A 148 17.25 7.92 9.95
C ARG A 148 17.19 7.32 8.55
N GLU A 149 17.31 6.00 8.45
CA GLU A 149 17.28 5.28 7.17
C GLU A 149 15.91 5.34 6.48
N SER A 150 14.83 5.31 7.25
CA SER A 150 13.49 5.48 6.71
C SER A 150 13.34 6.86 6.07
N LEU A 151 13.76 7.92 6.77
CA LEU A 151 13.70 9.29 6.28
C LEU A 151 14.59 9.49 5.04
N SER A 152 15.78 8.87 4.99
CA SER A 152 16.70 8.99 3.85
C SER A 152 16.20 8.32 2.57
N ARG A 153 15.27 7.37 2.67
CA ARG A 153 14.68 6.64 1.52
C ARG A 153 13.38 7.26 1.01
N MET A 154 12.87 8.30 1.68
CA MET A 154 11.63 8.95 1.26
C MET A 154 11.83 9.74 -0.04
N SER A 155 10.89 9.60 -0.97
CA SER A 155 10.85 10.47 -2.16
C SER A 155 10.60 11.93 -1.73
N GLU A 156 10.99 12.89 -2.55
CA GLU A 156 10.74 14.31 -2.29
C GLU A 156 9.26 14.61 -2.02
N SER A 157 8.36 14.02 -2.81
CA SER A 157 6.90 14.14 -2.58
C SER A 157 6.42 13.57 -1.24
N SER A 158 7.09 12.54 -0.74
CA SER A 158 6.83 11.96 0.59
C SER A 158 7.40 12.86 1.69
N LEU A 159 8.58 13.44 1.48
CA LEU A 159 9.18 14.41 2.38
C LEU A 159 8.35 15.70 2.48
N ILE A 160 7.85 16.25 1.36
CA ILE A 160 6.98 17.43 1.33
C ILE A 160 5.70 17.16 2.13
N ARG A 161 5.09 15.98 1.94
CA ARG A 161 3.88 15.57 2.67
C ARG A 161 4.17 15.39 4.16
N SER A 162 5.27 14.71 4.47
CA SER A 162 5.73 14.47 5.85
C SER A 162 5.97 15.81 6.54
N ALA A 163 6.77 16.70 5.96
CA ALA A 163 7.07 18.04 6.44
C ALA A 163 5.81 18.87 6.73
N GLY A 164 4.81 18.82 5.84
CA GLY A 164 3.53 19.51 6.04
C GLY A 164 2.68 18.93 7.16
N SER A 165 2.86 17.65 7.51
CA SER A 165 2.07 16.93 8.52
C SER A 165 2.65 16.94 9.94
N ILE A 166 3.90 17.37 10.13
CA ILE A 166 4.54 17.38 11.45
C ILE A 166 3.96 18.53 12.29
N ALA A 167 3.07 18.19 13.22
CA ALA A 167 2.41 19.11 14.14
C ALA A 167 3.41 19.79 15.10
N ILE A 168 3.98 20.91 14.68
CA ILE A 168 4.86 21.75 15.49
C ILE A 168 4.00 22.83 16.15
N GLN A 169 4.14 22.98 17.46
CA GLN A 169 3.44 24.01 18.21
C GLN A 169 4.18 25.35 18.08
N ASN A 170 3.41 26.43 17.87
CA ASN A 170 3.90 27.80 17.78
C ASN A 170 5.03 27.99 16.74
N PRO A 171 4.87 27.48 15.49
CA PRO A 171 5.85 27.74 14.46
C PRO A 171 5.79 29.23 14.08
N ALA A 172 6.93 29.79 13.64
CA ALA A 172 6.88 31.06 12.93
C ALA A 172 6.01 30.90 11.67
N ILE A 173 5.01 31.77 11.52
CA ILE A 173 4.03 31.70 10.44
C ILE A 173 4.42 32.72 9.35
N PRO A 174 4.48 32.32 8.07
CA PRO A 174 4.80 33.25 6.97
C PRO A 174 3.86 34.46 6.91
N GLU A 175 2.55 34.27 7.12
CA GLU A 175 1.56 35.34 7.06
C GLU A 175 1.71 36.38 8.17
N GLU A 176 2.49 36.07 9.21
CA GLU A 176 2.77 37.00 10.31
C GLU A 176 4.05 37.80 10.06
N GLN A 177 4.84 37.46 9.04
CA GLN A 177 6.06 38.20 8.68
C GLN A 177 5.71 39.58 8.11
N ASP A 178 6.54 40.57 8.44
CA ASP A 178 6.34 41.95 7.99
C ASP A 178 6.35 42.03 6.45
N SER A 179 7.23 41.25 5.79
CA SER A 179 7.29 41.18 4.32
C SER A 179 5.99 40.75 3.65
N TRP A 180 5.15 39.97 4.35
CA TRP A 180 3.83 39.58 3.85
C TRP A 180 2.78 40.66 4.13
N LYS A 181 2.79 41.23 5.34
CA LYS A 181 1.86 42.28 5.75
C LYS A 181 2.05 43.56 4.94
N GLU A 182 3.29 44.00 4.75
CA GLU A 182 3.65 45.15 3.94
C GLU A 182 3.23 44.95 2.49
N ALA A 183 3.47 43.77 1.92
CA ALA A 183 3.04 43.47 0.56
C ALA A 183 1.51 43.48 0.40
N LEU A 184 0.76 42.99 1.38
CA LEU A 184 -0.70 43.10 1.36
C LEU A 184 -1.16 44.56 1.44
N GLN A 185 -0.49 45.41 2.23
CA GLN A 185 -0.81 46.83 2.34
C GLN A 185 -0.44 47.63 1.08
N GLU A 186 0.65 47.26 0.41
CA GLU A 186 1.12 47.92 -0.81
C GLU A 186 0.27 47.54 -2.03
N ILE A 187 -0.15 46.27 -2.11
CA ILE A 187 -0.80 45.71 -3.31
C ILE A 187 -2.32 45.85 -3.27
N LEU A 188 -2.96 45.77 -2.09
CA LEU A 188 -4.41 45.87 -1.99
C LEU A 188 -4.84 47.35 -1.84
N SER A 189 -5.83 47.79 -2.60
CA SER A 189 -6.51 49.06 -2.34
C SER A 189 -7.19 49.05 -0.96
N ASP A 190 -7.58 50.22 -0.44
CA ASP A 190 -8.30 50.31 0.83
C ASP A 190 -9.61 49.49 0.81
N GLU A 191 -10.35 49.51 -0.30
CA GLU A 191 -11.56 48.69 -0.49
C GLU A 191 -11.25 47.20 -0.54
N GLN A 192 -10.21 46.79 -1.27
CA GLN A 192 -9.79 45.38 -1.36
C GLN A 192 -9.26 44.87 -0.01
N SER A 193 -8.46 45.67 0.69
CA SER A 193 -7.95 45.37 2.02
C SER A 193 -9.08 45.19 3.03
N LYS A 194 -10.10 46.06 2.98
CA LYS A 194 -11.31 45.92 3.79
C LYS A 194 -12.09 44.66 3.45
N ALA A 195 -12.34 44.38 2.17
CA ALA A 195 -13.05 43.18 1.72
C ALA A 195 -12.31 41.88 2.13
N TRP A 196 -10.98 41.87 2.01
CA TRP A 196 -10.16 40.75 2.46
C TRP A 196 -10.20 40.58 3.99
N THR A 197 -10.19 41.69 4.74
CA THR A 197 -10.30 41.66 6.20
C THR A 197 -11.65 41.11 6.66
N GLU A 198 -12.75 41.47 5.98
CA GLU A 198 -14.08 40.91 6.24
C GLU A 198 -14.12 39.40 5.93
N LYS A 199 -13.56 38.97 4.80
CA LYS A 199 -13.44 37.54 4.44
C LYS A 199 -12.57 36.76 5.43
N LEU A 200 -11.48 37.37 5.93
CA LEU A 200 -10.64 36.78 6.96
C LEU A 200 -11.40 36.63 8.30
N ALA A 201 -12.22 37.60 8.66
CA ALA A 201 -13.06 37.54 9.86
C ALA A 201 -14.10 36.41 9.75
N GLU A 202 -14.73 36.24 8.59
CA GLU A 202 -15.64 35.13 8.30
C GLU A 202 -14.92 33.78 8.41
N LYS A 203 -13.78 33.62 7.73
CA LYS A 203 -12.95 32.40 7.81
C LYS A 203 -12.43 32.13 9.22
N LYS A 204 -12.15 33.15 10.02
CA LYS A 204 -11.77 32.99 11.43
C LYS A 204 -12.93 32.41 12.23
N LYS A 205 -14.14 32.95 12.05
CA LYS A 205 -15.36 32.44 12.70
C LYS A 205 -15.67 31.00 12.28
N GLU A 206 -15.54 30.69 10.99
CA GLU A 206 -15.71 29.31 10.50
C GLU A 206 -14.68 28.35 11.12
N ARG A 207 -13.40 28.75 11.18
CA ARG A 207 -12.34 27.94 11.80
C ARG A 207 -12.56 27.75 13.29
N GLU A 208 -13.06 28.76 14.01
CA GLU A 208 -13.43 28.63 15.43
C GLU A 208 -14.56 27.62 15.62
N ASN A 209 -15.57 27.62 14.73
CA ASN A 209 -16.64 26.61 14.74
C ASN A 209 -16.14 25.20 14.40
N GLN A 210 -15.26 25.07 13.40
CA GLN A 210 -14.62 23.79 13.04
C GLN A 210 -13.75 23.26 14.19
N MET A 211 -12.99 24.14 14.83
CA MET A 211 -12.17 23.81 16.01
C MET A 211 -13.04 23.34 17.17
N LYS A 212 -14.13 24.06 17.48
CA LYS A 212 -15.10 23.65 18.49
C LYS A 212 -15.64 22.25 18.20
N THR A 213 -16.05 22.00 16.95
CA THR A 213 -16.55 20.69 16.51
C THR A 213 -15.52 19.57 16.68
N VAL A 214 -14.24 19.83 16.37
CA VAL A 214 -13.16 18.85 16.53
C VAL A 214 -12.84 18.56 17.99
N VAL A 215 -12.81 19.60 18.85
CA VAL A 215 -12.62 19.43 20.30
C VAL A 215 -13.78 18.65 20.90
N GLU A 216 -15.03 19.01 20.60
CA GLU A 216 -16.22 18.30 21.07
C GLU A 216 -16.22 16.83 20.63
N ARG A 217 -15.89 16.55 19.36
CA ARG A 217 -15.77 15.16 18.87
C ARG A 217 -14.64 14.40 19.56
N TRP A 218 -13.55 15.09 19.92
CA TRP A 218 -12.48 14.47 20.70
C TRP A 218 -12.95 14.17 22.14
N GLU A 219 -13.58 15.14 22.81
CA GLU A 219 -14.14 14.98 24.17
C GLU A 219 -15.16 13.83 24.23
N MET A 220 -16.10 13.76 23.28
CA MET A 220 -17.09 12.68 23.16
C MET A 220 -16.44 11.30 23.00
N ARG A 221 -15.27 11.22 22.35
CA ARG A 221 -14.53 9.96 22.19
C ARG A 221 -13.75 9.58 23.44
N GLN A 222 -13.23 10.54 24.19
CA GLN A 222 -12.46 10.28 25.41
C GLN A 222 -13.33 9.99 26.62
N ALA A 223 -14.52 10.58 26.71
CA ALA A 223 -15.37 10.44 27.89
C ALA A 223 -15.70 8.98 28.25
N PRO A 224 -16.10 8.11 27.30
CA PRO A 224 -16.37 6.71 27.60
C PRO A 224 -15.09 5.95 28.03
N LEU A 225 -13.92 6.33 27.50
CA LEU A 225 -12.64 5.68 27.83
C LEU A 225 -12.22 5.99 29.27
N LEU A 226 -12.34 7.25 29.69
CA LEU A 226 -12.05 7.69 31.05
C LEU A 226 -13.08 7.18 32.05
N LYS A 227 -14.35 7.11 31.66
CA LYS A 227 -15.38 6.46 32.48
C LYS A 227 -15.07 4.99 32.72
N ALA A 228 -14.65 4.27 31.67
CA ALA A 228 -14.25 2.87 31.79
C ALA A 228 -13.03 2.65 32.71
N GLN A 229 -12.20 3.66 32.97
CA GLN A 229 -11.12 3.57 33.98
C GLN A 229 -11.65 3.60 35.42
N LEU A 230 -12.69 4.41 35.70
CA LEU A 230 -13.25 4.56 37.05
C LEU A 230 -14.33 3.53 37.41
N ASP A 231 -15.08 3.03 36.42
CA ASP A 231 -16.19 2.09 36.66
C ASP A 231 -15.78 0.85 37.50
N PRO A 232 -14.60 0.22 37.32
CA PRO A 232 -14.15 -0.88 38.17
C PRO A 232 -13.93 -0.47 39.64
N ALA A 233 -13.33 0.70 39.86
CA ALA A 233 -13.08 1.23 41.21
C ALA A 233 -14.40 1.56 41.93
N VAL A 234 -15.36 2.17 41.22
CA VAL A 234 -16.72 2.42 41.71
C VAL A 234 -17.42 1.11 42.09
N LYS A 235 -17.38 0.12 41.20
CA LYS A 235 -18.00 -1.20 41.44
C LYS A 235 -17.39 -1.89 42.67
N LYS A 236 -16.05 -1.95 42.74
CA LYS A 236 -15.36 -2.60 43.87
C LYS A 236 -15.63 -1.88 45.19
N LEU A 237 -15.75 -0.55 45.17
CA LEU A 237 -16.13 0.23 46.35
C LEU A 237 -17.52 -0.14 46.87
N LYS A 238 -18.52 -0.24 45.97
CA LYS A 238 -19.89 -0.67 46.32
C LYS A 238 -19.95 -2.10 46.86
N ASP A 239 -19.10 -2.99 46.36
CA ASP A 239 -19.03 -4.38 46.84
C ASP A 239 -18.35 -4.48 48.22
N THR A 240 -17.52 -3.49 48.59
CA THR A 240 -16.71 -3.51 49.82
C THR A 240 -17.39 -2.80 50.98
N ILE A 241 -18.13 -1.73 50.68
CA ILE A 241 -18.74 -0.83 51.67
C ILE A 241 -20.24 -0.76 51.41
N PRO A 242 -21.11 -0.88 52.43
CA PRO A 242 -22.53 -0.70 52.24
C PRO A 242 -22.86 0.76 51.94
N PHE A 243 -23.51 1.00 50.79
CA PHE A 243 -24.05 2.31 50.41
C PHE A 243 -25.56 2.32 50.57
N ASP A 244 -26.10 3.35 51.23
CA ASP A 244 -27.49 3.72 51.04
C ASP A 244 -27.67 4.46 49.70
N LYS A 245 -28.93 4.69 49.30
CA LYS A 245 -29.26 5.31 48.01
C LYS A 245 -28.67 6.71 47.84
N ASP A 246 -28.54 7.49 48.92
CA ASP A 246 -28.00 8.85 48.84
C ASP A 246 -26.48 8.83 48.68
N ARG A 247 -25.78 8.03 49.50
CA ARG A 247 -24.33 7.83 49.39
C ARG A 247 -23.96 7.27 48.02
N GLU A 248 -24.73 6.32 47.49
CA GLU A 248 -24.51 5.77 46.15
C GLU A 248 -24.65 6.84 45.07
N ALA A 249 -25.69 7.67 45.15
CA ALA A 249 -25.88 8.79 44.23
C ALA A 249 -24.75 9.84 44.35
N ARG A 250 -24.18 10.04 45.55
CA ARG A 250 -23.00 10.90 45.75
C ARG A 250 -21.74 10.28 45.15
N LEU A 251 -21.53 8.97 45.27
CA LEU A 251 -20.40 8.26 44.65
C LEU A 251 -20.43 8.35 43.11
N LEU A 252 -21.59 8.10 42.51
CA LEU A 252 -21.74 8.18 41.05
C LEU A 252 -21.51 9.61 40.54
N ARG A 253 -22.04 10.62 41.25
CA ARG A 253 -21.76 12.03 40.94
C ARG A 253 -20.29 12.40 41.08
N LEU A 254 -19.59 11.84 42.07
CA LEU A 254 -18.14 12.02 42.20
C LEU A 254 -17.41 11.46 40.98
N ALA A 255 -17.72 10.22 40.57
CA ALA A 255 -17.09 9.60 39.40
C ALA A 255 -17.34 10.41 38.11
N GLU A 256 -18.60 10.80 37.86
CA GLU A 256 -18.97 11.64 36.72
C GLU A 256 -18.23 12.98 36.72
N ARG A 257 -18.12 13.61 37.90
CA ARG A 257 -17.38 14.86 38.06
C ARG A 257 -15.88 14.69 37.80
N THR A 258 -15.26 13.64 38.32
CA THR A 258 -13.84 13.35 38.09
C THR A 258 -13.56 13.14 36.59
N VAL A 259 -14.41 12.38 35.90
CA VAL A 259 -14.31 12.21 34.43
C VAL A 259 -14.48 13.56 33.71
N ALA A 260 -15.49 14.34 34.06
CA ALA A 260 -15.76 15.63 33.44
C ALA A 260 -14.60 16.63 33.64
N ASP A 261 -14.03 16.68 34.84
CA ASP A 261 -12.90 17.54 35.17
C ASP A 261 -11.63 17.10 34.39
N ALA A 262 -11.39 15.80 34.26
CA ALA A 262 -10.28 15.27 33.47
C ALA A 262 -10.45 15.55 31.96
N ILE A 263 -11.65 15.38 31.40
CA ILE A 263 -11.95 15.74 30.01
C ILE A 263 -11.75 17.23 29.79
N LYS A 264 -12.23 18.06 30.72
CA LYS A 264 -12.10 19.53 30.62
C LYS A 264 -10.63 19.96 30.65
N ALA A 265 -9.84 19.38 31.54
CA ALA A 265 -8.41 19.67 31.64
C ALA A 265 -7.67 19.23 30.36
N ALA A 266 -7.86 17.98 29.92
CA ALA A 266 -7.22 17.47 28.72
C ALA A 266 -7.75 18.13 27.42
N GLY A 267 -9.02 18.53 27.40
CA GLY A 267 -9.65 19.28 26.32
C GLY A 267 -9.12 20.70 26.18
N LYS A 268 -8.76 21.35 27.30
CA LYS A 268 -8.01 22.62 27.28
C LYS A 268 -6.65 22.42 26.59
N THR A 269 -5.87 21.43 27.02
CA THR A 269 -4.56 21.12 26.41
C THR A 269 -4.69 20.75 24.93
N TYR A 270 -5.69 19.94 24.57
CA TYR A 270 -5.95 19.57 23.18
C TYR A 270 -6.34 20.79 22.34
N ARG A 271 -7.19 21.67 22.86
CA ARG A 271 -7.56 22.93 22.19
C ARG A 271 -6.34 23.82 21.97
N GLU A 272 -5.51 24.01 22.98
CA GLU A 272 -4.26 24.78 22.87
C GLU A 272 -3.32 24.15 21.81
N ALA A 273 -3.18 22.82 21.82
CA ALA A 273 -2.39 22.11 20.82
C ALA A 273 -2.93 22.32 19.39
N VAL A 274 -4.26 22.27 19.20
CA VAL A 274 -4.90 22.54 17.90
C VAL A 274 -4.76 24.00 17.48
N GLN A 275 -4.86 24.95 18.41
CA GLN A 275 -4.68 26.38 18.15
C GLN A 275 -3.25 26.70 17.70
N ASN A 276 -2.28 26.03 18.31
CA ASN A 276 -0.85 26.23 18.04
C ASN A 276 -0.37 25.56 16.74
N LEU A 277 -1.25 24.87 16.00
CA LEU A 277 -0.95 24.30 14.70
C LEU A 277 -0.92 25.37 13.59
N ALA A 278 -0.04 25.16 12.62
CA ALA A 278 -0.03 25.94 11.39
C ALA A 278 -1.39 25.85 10.66
N PRO A 279 -1.81 26.88 9.90
CA PRO A 279 -3.12 26.90 9.23
C PRO A 279 -3.41 25.66 8.35
N SER A 280 -2.44 25.20 7.56
CA SER A 280 -2.57 23.98 6.74
C SER A 280 -2.80 22.72 7.56
N GLN A 281 -2.18 22.63 8.73
CA GLN A 281 -2.30 21.48 9.61
C GLN A 281 -3.67 21.42 10.26
N ARG A 282 -4.22 22.58 10.65
CA ARG A 282 -5.59 22.67 11.13
C ARG A 282 -6.59 22.22 10.06
N GLU A 283 -6.40 22.62 8.81
CA GLU A 283 -7.27 22.18 7.72
C GLU A 283 -7.21 20.66 7.52
N LEU A 284 -6.01 20.06 7.56
CA LEU A 284 -5.85 18.61 7.50
C LEU A 284 -6.54 17.91 8.69
N LEU A 285 -6.43 18.48 9.90
CA LEU A 285 -7.12 17.98 11.09
C LEU A 285 -8.64 18.04 10.93
N PHE A 286 -9.18 19.17 10.45
CA PHE A 286 -10.62 19.34 10.22
C PHE A 286 -11.17 18.37 9.17
N LYS A 287 -10.34 18.03 8.17
CA LYS A 287 -10.64 17.00 7.15
C LYS A 287 -10.41 15.55 7.65
N GLY A 288 -10.01 15.35 8.91
CA GLY A 288 -9.71 14.03 9.48
C GLY A 288 -8.45 13.36 8.91
N ARG A 289 -7.55 14.15 8.31
CA ARG A 289 -6.29 13.70 7.67
C ARG A 289 -5.06 13.94 8.54
N LEU A 290 -5.23 14.59 9.68
CA LEU A 290 -4.22 14.76 10.73
C LEU A 290 -4.85 14.41 12.08
N SER A 291 -4.05 13.90 13.00
CA SER A 291 -4.43 13.70 14.41
C SER A 291 -3.48 14.48 15.30
N VAL A 292 -4.02 15.17 16.29
CA VAL A 292 -3.23 15.78 17.37
C VAL A 292 -3.22 14.82 18.54
N GLY A 293 -2.03 14.50 19.06
CA GLY A 293 -1.91 13.73 20.28
C GLY A 293 -2.35 14.58 21.48
N SER A 294 -3.11 14.00 22.39
CA SER A 294 -3.32 14.54 23.73
C SER A 294 -3.24 13.40 24.74
N SER A 295 -2.55 13.66 25.84
CA SER A 295 -2.57 12.79 27.00
C SER A 295 -3.83 13.12 27.81
N VAL A 296 -4.71 12.14 27.93
CA VAL A 296 -5.65 12.12 29.06
C VAL A 296 -4.91 11.58 30.28
N PRO A 297 -5.28 11.96 31.52
CA PRO A 297 -4.71 11.36 32.72
C PRO A 297 -4.90 9.84 32.68
N GLU A 298 -3.84 9.11 32.99
CA GLU A 298 -3.92 7.67 33.24
C GLU A 298 -4.26 7.44 34.72
N ASN A 299 -4.93 6.33 35.02
CA ASN A 299 -5.24 5.91 36.38
C ASN A 299 -6.08 6.93 37.16
N LEU A 300 -7.22 7.33 36.60
CA LEU A 300 -8.16 8.28 37.19
C LEU A 300 -8.57 7.94 38.64
N GLU A 301 -8.57 6.67 39.00
CA GLU A 301 -8.84 6.16 40.36
C GLU A 301 -7.76 6.53 41.38
N ASN A 302 -6.60 7.02 40.93
CA ASN A 302 -5.55 7.58 41.80
C ASN A 302 -5.46 9.11 41.66
N SER A 303 -6.35 9.73 40.87
CA SER A 303 -6.35 11.18 40.70
C SER A 303 -6.69 11.90 42.02
N ALA A 304 -6.02 13.03 42.28
CA ALA A 304 -6.26 13.82 43.49
C ALA A 304 -7.74 14.19 43.69
N PRO A 305 -8.52 14.61 42.66
CA PRO A 305 -9.95 14.89 42.84
C PRO A 305 -10.78 13.68 43.26
N TRP A 306 -10.47 12.49 42.73
CA TRP A 306 -11.15 11.26 43.10
C TRP A 306 -10.84 10.85 44.53
N VAL A 307 -9.55 10.81 44.89
CA VAL A 307 -9.09 10.41 46.23
C VAL A 307 -9.62 11.36 47.31
N ALA A 308 -9.58 12.67 47.07
CA ALA A 308 -10.13 13.66 48.00
C ALA A 308 -11.65 13.48 48.18
N GLY A 309 -12.39 13.32 47.08
CA GLY A 309 -13.84 13.10 47.15
C GLY A 309 -14.23 11.80 47.85
N LEU A 310 -13.44 10.72 47.72
CA LEU A 310 -13.66 9.49 48.45
C LEU A 310 -13.45 9.66 49.97
N LYS A 311 -12.41 10.41 50.38
CA LYS A 311 -12.15 10.71 51.80
C LYS A 311 -13.24 11.59 52.43
N GLU A 312 -13.96 12.39 51.64
CA GLU A 312 -15.13 13.13 52.10
C GLU A 312 -16.41 12.27 52.18
N LEU A 313 -16.50 11.21 51.38
CA LEU A 313 -17.68 10.34 51.30
C LEU A 313 -17.62 9.16 52.28
N LEU A 314 -16.42 8.75 52.66
CA LEU A 314 -16.13 7.60 53.51
C LEU A 314 -15.54 8.05 54.83
N SER A 315 -15.86 7.35 55.91
CA SER A 315 -15.05 7.46 57.14
C SER A 315 -13.62 6.95 56.89
N GLU A 316 -12.68 7.34 57.74
CA GLU A 316 -11.27 6.92 57.62
C GLU A 316 -11.12 5.38 57.63
N VAL A 317 -11.91 4.69 58.47
CA VAL A 317 -11.94 3.23 58.56
C VAL A 317 -12.48 2.61 57.27
N GLU A 318 -13.57 3.16 56.73
CA GLU A 318 -14.15 2.75 55.45
C GLU A 318 -13.17 2.94 54.29
N TYR A 319 -12.53 4.11 54.20
CA TYR A 319 -11.54 4.41 53.17
C TYR A 319 -10.36 3.44 53.21
N LYS A 320 -9.79 3.19 54.40
CA LYS A 320 -8.69 2.22 54.57
C LYS A 320 -9.11 0.80 54.19
N ARG A 321 -10.34 0.40 54.52
CA ARG A 321 -10.88 -0.90 54.12
C ARG A 321 -11.02 -1.02 52.59
N TRP A 322 -11.49 0.04 51.93
CA TRP A 322 -11.55 0.07 50.46
C TRP A 322 -10.16 0.05 49.84
N GLU A 323 -9.22 0.85 50.34
CA GLU A 323 -7.84 0.91 49.83
C GLU A 323 -7.21 -0.49 49.81
N VAL A 324 -7.32 -1.25 50.90
CA VAL A 324 -6.84 -2.65 50.98
C VAL A 324 -7.58 -3.55 49.98
N ALA A 325 -8.92 -3.43 49.91
CA ALA A 325 -9.71 -4.26 49.00
C ALA A 325 -9.48 -3.94 47.51
N TRP A 326 -9.16 -2.68 47.20
CA TRP A 326 -8.81 -2.20 45.87
C TRP A 326 -7.42 -2.69 45.47
N GLU A 327 -6.44 -2.63 46.37
CA GLU A 327 -5.11 -3.20 46.15
C GLU A 327 -5.19 -4.70 45.82
N GLN A 328 -5.94 -5.47 46.61
CA GLN A 328 -6.17 -6.89 46.35
C GLN A 328 -6.89 -7.15 45.03
N HIS A 329 -7.79 -6.26 44.61
CA HIS A 329 -8.45 -6.36 43.31
C HIS A 329 -7.44 -6.14 42.18
N ARG A 330 -6.61 -5.10 42.28
CA ARG A 330 -5.55 -4.81 41.29
C ARG A 330 -4.57 -5.96 41.17
N GLU A 331 -4.06 -6.49 42.28
CA GLU A 331 -3.15 -7.63 42.26
C GLU A 331 -3.79 -8.87 41.59
N LYS A 332 -5.08 -9.11 41.85
CA LYS A 332 -5.82 -10.20 41.19
C LYS A 332 -5.99 -9.96 39.69
N GLU A 333 -6.28 -8.72 39.31
CA GLU A 333 -6.52 -8.32 37.93
C GLU A 333 -5.22 -8.34 37.13
N GLU A 334 -4.12 -7.86 37.69
CA GLU A 334 -2.78 -7.98 37.13
C GLU A 334 -2.39 -9.45 36.90
N LYS A 335 -2.65 -10.34 37.87
CA LYS A 335 -2.44 -11.78 37.69
C LYS A 335 -3.32 -12.37 36.57
N ARG A 336 -4.57 -11.91 36.46
CA ARG A 336 -5.50 -12.34 35.38
C ARG A 336 -4.98 -11.88 34.02
N LEU A 337 -4.58 -10.61 33.91
CA LEU A 337 -4.05 -10.01 32.69
C LEU A 337 -2.72 -10.65 32.29
N ALA A 338 -1.82 -10.92 33.24
CA ALA A 338 -0.57 -11.64 32.99
C ALA A 338 -0.83 -13.03 32.39
N LYS A 339 -1.75 -13.80 32.99
CA LYS A 339 -2.13 -15.12 32.46
C LYS A 339 -2.72 -15.02 31.05
N MET A 340 -3.62 -14.07 30.80
CA MET A 340 -4.21 -13.89 29.47
C MET A 340 -3.18 -13.38 28.45
N ALA A 341 -2.24 -12.53 28.87
CA ALA A 341 -1.12 -12.10 28.06
C ALA A 341 -0.27 -13.28 27.61
N ASP A 342 0.08 -14.19 28.53
CA ASP A 342 0.85 -15.40 28.22
C ASP A 342 0.14 -16.26 27.16
N GLU A 343 -1.19 -16.46 27.29
CA GLU A 343 -1.99 -17.23 26.34
C GLU A 343 -2.01 -16.58 24.95
N VAL A 344 -2.24 -15.27 24.88
CA VAL A 344 -2.24 -14.51 23.61
C VAL A 344 -0.85 -14.49 22.97
N ILE A 345 0.19 -14.23 23.77
CA ILE A 345 1.58 -14.21 23.31
C ILE A 345 1.98 -15.59 22.79
N LYS A 346 1.65 -16.67 23.50
CA LYS A 346 1.94 -18.04 23.05
C LYS A 346 1.28 -18.35 21.70
N GLY A 347 -0.02 -18.07 21.57
CA GLY A 347 -0.74 -18.30 20.31
C GLY A 347 -0.17 -17.48 19.15
N ARG A 348 0.19 -16.22 19.42
CA ARG A 348 0.75 -15.34 18.39
C ARG A 348 2.19 -15.73 18.03
N ALA A 349 3.01 -16.09 19.00
CA ALA A 349 4.39 -16.54 18.79
C ALA A 349 4.44 -17.80 17.91
N ALA A 350 3.56 -18.78 18.14
CA ALA A 350 3.42 -19.96 17.29
C ALA A 350 3.07 -19.59 15.83
N SER A 351 2.13 -18.66 15.63
CA SER A 351 1.78 -18.17 14.29
C SER A 351 2.94 -17.43 13.62
N MET A 352 3.71 -16.63 14.37
CA MET A 352 4.91 -15.96 13.87
C MET A 352 6.00 -16.97 13.50
N ARG A 353 6.20 -18.02 14.31
CA ARG A 353 7.13 -19.12 14.04
C ARG A 353 6.77 -19.83 12.74
N GLU A 354 5.51 -20.23 12.56
CA GLU A 354 5.02 -20.86 11.33
C GLU A 354 5.23 -19.96 10.09
N GLN A 355 4.97 -18.66 10.24
CA GLN A 355 5.21 -17.68 9.19
C GLN A 355 6.70 -17.58 8.83
N GLN A 356 7.62 -17.67 9.80
CA GLN A 356 9.06 -17.70 9.52
C GLN A 356 9.50 -19.03 8.93
N ALA A 357 8.99 -20.16 9.43
CA ALA A 357 9.28 -21.48 8.89
C ALA A 357 8.95 -21.56 7.39
N THR A 358 7.77 -21.06 7.00
CA THR A 358 7.35 -20.95 5.59
C THR A 358 8.30 -20.09 4.74
N GLN A 359 8.94 -19.10 5.34
CA GLN A 359 9.90 -18.23 4.64
C GLN A 359 11.30 -18.83 4.53
N LEU A 360 11.63 -19.79 5.40
CA LEU A 360 12.94 -20.43 5.49
C LEU A 360 12.99 -21.77 4.77
N ASP A 361 11.84 -22.44 4.59
CA ASP A 361 11.70 -23.65 3.79
C ASP A 361 12.37 -23.53 2.40
N PRO A 362 12.19 -22.42 1.64
CA PRO A 362 12.92 -22.19 0.39
C PRO A 362 14.44 -22.08 0.58
N ILE A 363 14.92 -21.52 1.70
CA ILE A 363 16.36 -21.33 1.94
C ILE A 363 17.03 -22.66 2.27
N VAL A 364 16.40 -23.49 3.11
CA VAL A 364 16.89 -24.84 3.40
C VAL A 364 16.92 -25.67 2.13
N THR A 365 15.83 -25.64 1.35
CA THR A 365 15.76 -26.30 0.04
C THR A 365 16.86 -25.82 -0.90
N ASP A 366 17.10 -24.50 -0.96
CA ASP A 366 18.15 -23.90 -1.78
C ASP A 366 19.56 -24.41 -1.41
N ILE A 367 19.87 -24.54 -0.11
CA ILE A 367 21.15 -25.08 0.36
C ILE A 367 21.29 -26.55 -0.05
N LEU A 368 20.24 -27.35 0.17
CA LEU A 368 20.25 -28.79 -0.12
C LEU A 368 20.40 -29.05 -1.61
N ASP A 369 19.61 -28.39 -2.45
CA ASP A 369 19.64 -28.55 -3.90
C ASP A 369 20.95 -28.01 -4.50
N THR A 370 21.50 -26.91 -3.98
CA THR A 370 22.73 -26.30 -4.51
C THR A 370 23.97 -27.11 -4.15
N LEU A 371 24.02 -27.69 -2.95
CA LEU A 371 25.20 -28.38 -2.42
C LEU A 371 25.13 -29.90 -2.56
N GLY A 372 23.95 -30.47 -2.85
CA GLY A 372 23.76 -31.91 -2.94
C GLY A 372 24.12 -32.62 -1.63
N LEU A 373 23.68 -32.06 -0.50
CA LEU A 373 23.97 -32.65 0.81
C LEU A 373 23.32 -34.03 0.95
N ASN A 374 23.96 -34.92 1.70
CA ASN A 374 23.39 -36.23 2.02
C ASN A 374 22.28 -36.13 3.09
N ASP A 375 21.47 -37.19 3.24
CA ASP A 375 20.37 -37.26 4.21
C ASP A 375 20.78 -36.95 5.66
N ALA A 376 22.03 -37.27 6.05
CA ALA A 376 22.50 -37.01 7.40
C ALA A 376 22.75 -35.52 7.63
N ASP A 377 23.32 -34.83 6.64
CA ASP A 377 23.54 -33.39 6.69
C ASP A 377 22.26 -32.60 6.45
N GLU A 378 21.30 -33.13 5.68
CA GLU A 378 19.94 -32.61 5.59
C GLU A 378 19.25 -32.57 6.96
N LYS A 379 19.23 -33.70 7.68
CA LYS A 379 18.65 -33.74 9.04
C LYS A 379 19.34 -32.79 10.01
N LYS A 380 20.65 -32.58 9.87
CA LYS A 380 21.38 -31.58 10.67
C LYS A 380 20.92 -30.17 10.32
N LEU A 381 20.77 -29.85 9.04
CA LEU A 381 20.30 -28.54 8.58
C LEU A 381 18.87 -28.25 9.05
N GLU A 382 17.96 -29.22 8.95
CA GLU A 382 16.60 -29.11 9.48
C GLU A 382 16.61 -28.90 11.01
N GLY A 383 17.43 -29.66 11.73
CA GLY A 383 17.59 -29.49 13.18
C GLY A 383 18.17 -28.11 13.57
N LEU A 384 19.03 -27.52 12.75
CA LEU A 384 19.51 -26.15 12.93
C LEU A 384 18.41 -25.12 12.68
N LEU A 385 17.57 -25.34 11.66
CA LEU A 385 16.42 -24.48 11.36
C LEU A 385 15.45 -24.46 12.55
N GLU A 386 15.09 -25.62 13.08
CA GLU A 386 14.18 -25.71 14.23
C GLU A 386 14.73 -24.96 15.45
N LYS A 387 16.03 -25.12 15.76
CA LYS A 387 16.67 -24.35 16.85
C LYS A 387 16.65 -22.84 16.61
N ALA A 388 16.87 -22.41 15.37
CA ALA A 388 16.82 -21.00 15.02
C ALA A 388 15.40 -20.42 15.10
N LEU A 389 14.39 -21.21 14.73
CA LEU A 389 12.98 -20.87 14.88
C LEU A 389 12.57 -20.77 16.35
N ASP A 390 13.07 -21.66 17.20
CA ASP A 390 12.80 -21.61 18.65
C ASP A 390 13.44 -20.36 19.29
N ALA A 391 14.69 -20.05 18.93
CA ALA A 391 15.37 -18.82 19.38
C ALA A 391 14.65 -17.54 18.93
N TYR A 392 14.10 -17.54 17.71
CA TYR A 392 13.24 -16.46 17.22
C TYR A 392 11.95 -16.36 18.04
N GLU A 393 11.26 -17.48 18.28
CA GLU A 393 10.01 -17.51 19.03
C GLU A 393 10.21 -16.92 20.43
N ASP A 394 11.27 -17.31 21.13
CA ASP A 394 11.60 -16.81 22.46
C ASP A 394 11.96 -15.32 22.45
N SER A 395 12.75 -14.87 21.47
CA SER A 395 13.10 -13.44 21.31
C SER A 395 11.86 -12.59 21.03
N TRP A 396 10.93 -13.11 20.22
CA TRP A 396 9.66 -12.46 19.92
C TRP A 396 8.75 -12.42 21.14
N LYS A 397 8.61 -13.52 21.88
CA LYS A 397 7.83 -13.59 23.15
C LYS A 397 8.34 -12.56 24.15
N LYS A 398 9.65 -12.51 24.38
CA LYS A 398 10.26 -11.53 25.29
C LYS A 398 9.91 -10.10 24.88
N SER A 399 10.03 -9.78 23.59
CA SER A 399 9.71 -8.46 23.07
C SER A 399 8.21 -8.13 23.16
N ALA A 400 7.35 -9.15 23.11
CA ALA A 400 5.91 -9.00 23.33
C ALA A 400 5.55 -8.75 24.79
N HIS A 401 6.23 -9.40 25.73
CA HIS A 401 6.12 -9.08 27.16
C HIS A 401 6.59 -7.66 27.44
N ASP A 402 7.81 -7.29 27.01
CA ASP A 402 8.36 -5.94 27.17
C ASP A 402 7.41 -4.86 26.60
N TYR A 403 6.75 -5.15 25.47
CA TYR A 403 5.76 -4.26 24.87
C TYR A 403 4.52 -4.11 25.76
N LEU A 404 3.93 -5.22 26.23
CA LEU A 404 2.74 -5.18 27.09
C LEU A 404 3.02 -4.54 28.45
N ASP A 405 4.20 -4.79 29.02
CA ASP A 405 4.63 -4.20 30.30
C ASP A 405 4.80 -2.68 30.20
N GLY A 406 5.14 -2.18 29.01
CA GLY A 406 5.18 -0.74 28.71
C GLY A 406 3.81 -0.07 28.50
N LEU A 407 2.71 -0.83 28.47
CA LEU A 407 1.35 -0.29 28.34
C LEU A 407 0.70 -0.09 29.71
N SER A 408 -0.17 0.94 29.80
CA SER A 408 -1.07 1.09 30.94
C SER A 408 -2.03 -0.10 31.05
N GLU A 409 -2.57 -0.36 32.25
CA GLU A 409 -3.42 -1.54 32.53
C GLU A 409 -4.59 -1.64 31.54
N GLN A 410 -5.29 -0.54 31.27
CA GLN A 410 -6.41 -0.48 30.32
C GLN A 410 -5.97 -0.77 28.88
N GLN A 411 -4.83 -0.21 28.44
CA GLN A 411 -4.30 -0.45 27.09
C GLN A 411 -3.85 -1.90 26.93
N ARG A 412 -3.22 -2.45 27.97
CA ARG A 412 -2.80 -3.85 28.05
C ARG A 412 -4.01 -4.77 27.95
N GLU A 413 -5.04 -4.54 28.76
CA GLU A 413 -6.29 -5.31 28.71
C GLU A 413 -6.93 -5.23 27.32
N GLN A 414 -7.10 -4.04 26.73
CA GLN A 414 -7.68 -3.90 25.40
C GLN A 414 -6.86 -4.63 24.33
N THR A 415 -5.54 -4.59 24.42
CA THR A 415 -4.63 -5.29 23.49
C THR A 415 -4.79 -6.80 23.62
N ILE A 416 -4.83 -7.32 24.85
CA ILE A 416 -5.03 -8.74 25.15
C ILE A 416 -6.42 -9.19 24.70
N GLN A 417 -7.49 -8.44 25.01
CA GLN A 417 -8.86 -8.76 24.61
C GLN A 417 -9.06 -8.81 23.10
N ARG A 418 -8.32 -7.97 22.34
CA ARG A 418 -8.29 -8.04 20.87
C ARG A 418 -7.56 -9.28 20.35
N GLY A 419 -6.84 -10.00 21.20
CA GLY A 419 -6.04 -11.17 20.83
C GLY A 419 -4.87 -10.83 19.90
N TYR A 420 -4.43 -9.57 19.87
CA TYR A 420 -3.43 -9.10 18.91
C TYR A 420 -2.36 -8.23 19.57
N VAL A 421 -1.17 -8.83 19.76
CA VAL A 421 0.05 -8.13 20.21
C VAL A 421 0.93 -7.84 19.00
N SER A 422 1.22 -6.55 18.77
CA SER A 422 1.94 -6.08 17.59
C SER A 422 3.38 -5.70 17.92
N VAL A 423 4.29 -6.67 17.83
CA VAL A 423 5.73 -6.42 17.95
C VAL A 423 6.40 -6.46 16.58
N SER A 424 7.19 -5.44 16.27
CA SER A 424 8.04 -5.43 15.09
C SER A 424 9.17 -6.45 15.25
N THR A 425 9.26 -7.40 14.32
CA THR A 425 10.44 -8.27 14.20
C THR A 425 11.64 -7.41 13.79
N THR A 426 12.72 -7.43 14.58
CA THR A 426 13.99 -6.78 14.22
C THR A 426 14.86 -7.72 13.41
N GLU A 427 15.90 -7.21 12.75
CA GLU A 427 16.79 -8.06 11.94
C GLU A 427 17.50 -9.10 12.82
N GLU A 428 17.90 -8.73 14.04
CA GLU A 428 18.58 -9.62 14.99
C GLU A 428 17.68 -10.76 15.46
N MET A 429 16.36 -10.58 15.44
CA MET A 429 15.42 -11.65 15.78
C MET A 429 15.30 -12.69 14.67
N LEU A 430 15.49 -12.33 13.39
CA LEU A 430 15.24 -13.24 12.29
C LEU A 430 16.04 -14.56 12.46
N PRO A 431 15.44 -15.73 12.21
CA PRO A 431 16.11 -17.01 12.44
C PRO A 431 17.49 -17.12 11.77
N MET A 432 17.63 -16.62 10.54
CA MET A 432 18.90 -16.60 9.79
C MET A 432 20.01 -15.78 10.47
N ASN A 433 19.62 -14.83 11.32
CA ASN A 433 20.55 -13.94 12.01
C ASN A 433 20.90 -14.42 13.42
N GLN A 434 20.21 -15.44 13.93
CA GLN A 434 20.50 -16.08 15.21
C GLN A 434 21.88 -16.73 15.19
N GLU A 435 22.61 -16.62 16.29
CA GLU A 435 23.94 -17.22 16.43
C GLU A 435 23.91 -18.74 16.21
N VAL A 436 22.87 -19.42 16.71
CA VAL A 436 22.68 -20.87 16.52
C VAL A 436 22.60 -21.27 15.05
N TRP A 437 22.03 -20.42 14.19
CA TRP A 437 21.95 -20.66 12.76
C TRP A 437 23.30 -20.42 12.08
N LYS A 438 23.93 -19.27 12.36
CA LYS A 438 25.22 -18.88 11.76
C LYS A 438 26.34 -19.86 12.10
N GLU A 439 26.56 -20.11 13.39
CA GLU A 439 27.58 -21.06 13.84
C GLU A 439 27.24 -22.50 13.44
N GLY A 440 25.94 -22.82 13.40
CA GLY A 440 25.47 -24.14 12.98
C GLY A 440 25.82 -24.40 11.52
N LEU A 441 25.55 -23.43 10.64
CA LEU A 441 25.90 -23.51 9.22
C LEU A 441 27.41 -23.57 9.02
N GLU A 442 28.20 -22.76 9.72
CA GLU A 442 29.67 -22.79 9.64
C GLU A 442 30.27 -24.12 10.08
N LYS A 443 29.61 -24.84 10.99
CA LYS A 443 30.03 -26.19 11.42
C LYS A 443 29.55 -27.29 10.46
N LEU A 444 28.43 -27.06 9.78
CA LEU A 444 27.84 -28.03 8.86
C LEU A 444 28.47 -27.97 7.46
N LEU A 445 28.76 -26.76 6.98
CA LEU A 445 29.26 -26.50 5.64
C LEU A 445 30.73 -26.09 5.70
N ASP A 446 31.56 -26.69 4.85
CA ASP A 446 32.94 -26.23 4.69
C ASP A 446 33.01 -24.88 3.93
N PRO A 447 34.15 -24.15 4.00
CA PRO A 447 34.29 -22.86 3.34
C PRO A 447 34.08 -22.89 1.81
N GLU A 448 34.35 -24.01 1.13
CA GLU A 448 34.15 -24.14 -0.32
C GLU A 448 32.66 -24.27 -0.65
N GLN A 449 31.93 -25.05 0.15
CA GLN A 449 30.47 -25.19 0.07
C GLN A 449 29.77 -23.86 0.32
N VAL A 450 30.18 -23.12 1.36
CA VAL A 450 29.64 -21.77 1.63
C VAL A 450 29.87 -20.85 0.43
N LYS A 451 31.11 -20.80 -0.09
CA LYS A 451 31.44 -19.98 -1.26
C LYS A 451 30.63 -20.37 -2.50
N ARG A 452 30.42 -21.67 -2.73
CA ARG A 452 29.61 -22.17 -3.85
C ARG A 452 28.15 -21.72 -3.70
N TRP A 453 27.56 -21.91 -2.52
CA TRP A 453 26.19 -21.49 -2.25
C TRP A 453 26.00 -19.97 -2.42
N GLU A 454 26.92 -19.16 -1.87
CA GLU A 454 26.89 -17.71 -2.01
C GLU A 454 27.02 -17.27 -3.48
N SER A 455 27.96 -17.86 -4.24
CA SER A 455 28.12 -17.58 -5.67
C SER A 455 26.85 -17.92 -6.45
N THR A 456 26.24 -19.09 -6.21
CA THR A 456 25.00 -19.47 -6.88
C THR A 456 23.86 -18.51 -6.53
N LYS A 457 23.77 -18.09 -5.27
CA LYS A 457 22.76 -17.10 -4.83
C LYS A 457 22.97 -15.74 -5.49
N GLU A 458 24.21 -15.27 -5.63
CA GLU A 458 24.53 -14.03 -6.34
C GLU A 458 24.17 -14.12 -7.82
N ASP A 459 24.44 -15.25 -8.46
CA ASP A 459 24.10 -15.51 -9.85
C ASP A 459 22.57 -15.52 -10.07
N ARG A 460 21.81 -16.19 -9.20
CA ARG A 460 20.34 -16.15 -9.19
C ARG A 460 19.82 -14.72 -9.07
N GLN A 461 20.37 -13.95 -8.12
CA GLN A 461 19.98 -12.56 -7.94
C GLN A 461 20.32 -11.70 -9.16
N LYS A 462 21.47 -11.91 -9.79
CA LYS A 462 21.87 -11.22 -11.02
C LYS A 462 20.90 -11.53 -12.16
N ARG A 463 20.64 -12.80 -12.46
CA ARG A 463 19.65 -13.22 -13.47
C ARG A 463 18.28 -12.62 -13.21
N ARG A 464 17.86 -12.59 -11.95
CA ARG A 464 16.59 -12.00 -11.55
C ARG A 464 16.51 -10.49 -11.80
N ARG A 465 17.57 -9.75 -11.47
CA ARG A 465 17.68 -8.31 -11.76
C ARG A 465 17.65 -8.04 -13.27
N GLU A 466 18.42 -8.81 -14.03
CA GLU A 466 18.49 -8.73 -15.48
C GLU A 466 17.14 -9.06 -16.12
N SER A 467 16.48 -10.15 -15.71
CA SER A 467 15.14 -10.52 -16.17
C SER A 467 14.11 -9.43 -15.87
N PHE A 468 14.12 -8.85 -14.66
CA PHE A 468 13.26 -7.71 -14.35
C PHE A 468 13.53 -6.53 -15.29
N GLY A 469 14.80 -6.14 -15.44
CA GLY A 469 15.21 -5.06 -16.33
C GLY A 469 14.80 -5.32 -17.77
N ASN A 470 14.97 -6.54 -18.28
CA ASN A 470 14.64 -6.95 -19.63
C ASN A 470 13.15 -6.90 -19.92
N VAL A 471 12.28 -7.32 -18.98
CA VAL A 471 10.83 -7.23 -19.17
C VAL A 471 10.38 -5.76 -19.23
N ILE A 472 10.98 -4.88 -18.43
CA ILE A 472 10.73 -3.44 -18.51
C ILE A 472 11.27 -2.87 -19.83
N LEU A 473 12.47 -3.29 -20.24
CA LEU A 473 13.12 -2.85 -21.47
C LEU A 473 12.29 -3.22 -22.68
N LEU A 474 11.73 -4.42 -22.72
CA LEU A 474 10.80 -4.85 -23.77
C LEU A 474 9.59 -3.92 -23.88
N LYS A 475 9.07 -3.40 -22.76
CA LYS A 475 7.98 -2.42 -22.82
C LYS A 475 8.44 -1.07 -23.34
N LEU A 476 9.63 -0.63 -22.94
CA LEU A 476 10.20 0.61 -23.45
C LEU A 476 10.49 0.49 -24.95
N ASP A 477 10.95 -0.68 -25.41
CA ASP A 477 11.19 -0.98 -26.82
C ASP A 477 9.91 -0.92 -27.66
N ASP A 478 8.80 -1.48 -27.17
CA ASP A 478 7.50 -1.40 -27.84
C ASP A 478 7.02 0.07 -28.02
N VAL A 479 7.34 0.95 -27.06
CA VAL A 479 6.92 2.36 -27.05
C VAL A 479 7.90 3.29 -27.79
N LEU A 480 9.20 3.04 -27.69
CA LEU A 480 10.26 3.94 -28.14
C LEU A 480 10.99 3.45 -29.40
N GLY A 481 10.86 2.15 -29.73
CA GLY A 481 11.59 1.52 -30.83
C GLY A 481 13.10 1.60 -30.61
N LEU A 482 13.62 0.98 -29.55
CA LEU A 482 15.02 1.10 -29.19
C LEU A 482 15.91 0.31 -30.16
N SER A 483 17.11 0.82 -30.43
CA SER A 483 18.18 0.06 -31.08
C SER A 483 18.84 -0.91 -30.11
N ASP A 484 19.60 -1.87 -30.63
CA ASP A 484 20.34 -2.82 -29.79
C ASP A 484 21.36 -2.14 -28.87
N GLU A 485 22.01 -1.08 -29.35
CA GLU A 485 22.94 -0.29 -28.53
C GLU A 485 22.19 0.44 -27.40
N GLN A 486 21.02 1.02 -27.69
CA GLN A 486 20.18 1.64 -26.68
C GLN A 486 19.72 0.62 -25.64
N ARG A 487 19.29 -0.58 -26.06
CA ARG A 487 18.90 -1.68 -25.17
C ARG A 487 20.02 -2.05 -24.20
N LYS A 488 21.24 -2.26 -24.72
CA LYS A 488 22.43 -2.60 -23.91
C LYS A 488 22.75 -1.52 -22.88
N ASN A 489 22.63 -0.24 -23.26
CA ASN A 489 22.95 0.87 -22.37
C ASN A 489 21.85 1.18 -21.34
N ILE A 490 20.58 0.92 -21.67
CA ILE A 490 19.44 1.17 -20.79
C ILE A 490 19.24 0.04 -19.77
N LEU A 491 19.54 -1.21 -20.13
CA LEU A 491 19.32 -2.38 -19.26
C LEU A 491 19.94 -2.24 -17.85
N PRO A 492 21.20 -1.80 -17.68
CA PRO A 492 21.79 -1.63 -16.36
C PRO A 492 21.03 -0.64 -15.47
N ILE A 493 20.50 0.44 -16.05
CA ILE A 493 19.70 1.44 -15.34
C ILE A 493 18.41 0.79 -14.82
N LEU A 494 17.75 -0.01 -15.67
CA LEU A 494 16.51 -0.70 -15.30
C LEU A 494 16.74 -1.77 -14.22
N ALA A 495 17.84 -2.53 -14.32
CA ALA A 495 18.22 -3.53 -13.34
C ALA A 495 18.51 -2.90 -11.97
N GLU A 496 19.24 -1.78 -11.94
CA GLU A 496 19.53 -1.01 -10.73
C GLU A 496 18.26 -0.45 -10.08
N LEU A 497 17.41 0.23 -10.84
CA LEU A 497 16.14 0.79 -10.35
C LEU A 497 15.20 -0.32 -9.87
N GLY A 498 15.15 -1.44 -10.59
CA GLY A 498 14.37 -2.62 -10.23
C GLY A 498 14.81 -3.22 -8.90
N GLU A 499 16.12 -3.35 -8.68
CA GLU A 499 16.68 -3.82 -7.42
C GLU A 499 16.32 -2.88 -6.26
N GLU A 500 16.63 -1.59 -6.41
CA GLU A 500 16.44 -0.59 -5.36
C GLU A 500 14.97 -0.47 -4.93
N ARG A 501 14.04 -0.45 -5.89
CA ARG A 501 12.66 -0.03 -5.66
C ARG A 501 11.65 -1.16 -5.62
N TYR A 502 12.01 -2.33 -6.16
CA TYR A 502 11.05 -3.41 -6.33
C TYR A 502 11.56 -4.73 -5.74
N LEU A 503 12.66 -5.29 -6.27
CA LEU A 503 13.09 -6.66 -5.96
C LEU A 503 13.53 -6.84 -4.51
N ARG A 504 14.03 -5.79 -3.83
CA ARG A 504 14.31 -5.80 -2.39
C ARG A 504 13.11 -6.22 -1.53
N SER A 505 11.89 -5.88 -1.94
CA SER A 505 10.68 -6.23 -1.20
C SER A 505 10.21 -7.67 -1.47
N TYR A 506 10.73 -8.29 -2.53
CA TYR A 506 10.39 -9.64 -2.96
C TYR A 506 11.60 -10.58 -2.83
N ARG A 507 12.51 -10.38 -1.87
CA ARG A 507 13.67 -11.27 -1.67
C ARG A 507 13.24 -12.74 -1.72
N ASN A 508 13.77 -13.47 -2.71
CA ASN A 508 13.49 -14.89 -2.99
C ASN A 508 12.02 -15.25 -3.29
N ARG A 509 11.20 -14.30 -3.78
CA ARG A 509 9.81 -14.56 -4.15
C ARG A 509 9.54 -14.28 -5.61
N ALA A 510 8.59 -15.03 -6.16
CA ALA A 510 7.92 -14.70 -7.41
C ALA A 510 7.47 -13.23 -7.40
N PHE A 511 7.65 -12.53 -8.52
CA PHE A 511 7.25 -11.13 -8.63
C PHE A 511 6.42 -10.94 -9.89
N SER A 512 5.37 -10.12 -9.85
CA SER A 512 4.58 -9.82 -11.05
C SER A 512 4.77 -8.36 -11.44
N ILE A 513 5.05 -8.10 -12.71
CA ILE A 513 5.15 -6.74 -13.21
C ILE A 513 3.73 -6.29 -13.57
N SER A 514 3.39 -5.07 -13.18
CA SER A 514 2.22 -4.41 -13.72
C SER A 514 2.69 -3.19 -14.49
N SER A 515 1.88 -2.72 -15.43
CA SER A 515 2.18 -1.47 -16.11
C SER A 515 2.44 -0.33 -15.11
N SER A 516 1.75 -0.29 -13.95
CA SER A 516 1.99 0.75 -12.92
C SER A 516 3.39 0.68 -12.32
N THR A 517 3.94 -0.52 -12.17
CA THR A 517 5.30 -0.74 -11.68
C THR A 517 6.31 -0.02 -12.57
N ILE A 518 6.12 -0.08 -13.90
CA ILE A 518 7.02 0.55 -14.87
C ILE A 518 7.09 2.07 -14.65
N TYR A 519 5.96 2.74 -14.46
CA TYR A 519 5.95 4.18 -14.21
C TYR A 519 6.52 4.55 -12.85
N GLN A 520 6.28 3.73 -11.83
CA GLN A 520 6.84 3.97 -10.50
C GLN A 520 8.37 3.89 -10.48
N LEU A 521 8.97 3.13 -11.40
CA LEU A 521 10.43 3.10 -11.57
C LEU A 521 10.97 4.47 -11.99
N PHE A 522 10.23 5.24 -12.79
CA PHE A 522 10.65 6.54 -13.35
C PHE A 522 9.97 7.75 -12.70
N ARG A 523 9.55 7.62 -11.43
CA ARG A 523 8.80 8.67 -10.72
C ARG A 523 9.59 9.94 -10.42
N ASN A 524 10.92 9.91 -10.49
CA ASN A 524 11.79 11.06 -10.23
C ASN A 524 12.39 11.57 -11.54
N ASP A 525 12.58 12.89 -11.63
CA ASP A 525 13.12 13.53 -12.84
C ASP A 525 14.55 13.07 -13.15
N SER A 526 15.37 12.83 -12.12
CA SER A 526 16.74 12.33 -12.29
C SER A 526 16.81 10.97 -13.00
N ASP A 527 15.85 10.07 -12.77
CA ASP A 527 15.82 8.76 -13.45
C ASP A 527 15.35 8.91 -14.90
N GLN A 528 14.43 9.84 -15.15
CA GLN A 528 14.00 10.17 -16.51
C GLN A 528 15.14 10.80 -17.30
N GLU A 529 15.93 11.67 -16.69
CA GLU A 529 17.15 12.26 -17.29
C GLU A 529 18.21 11.20 -17.59
N ARG A 530 18.42 10.22 -16.70
CA ARG A 530 19.32 9.08 -16.95
C ARG A 530 18.90 8.30 -18.20
N LEU A 531 17.61 8.00 -18.34
CA LEU A 531 17.08 7.31 -19.53
C LEU A 531 17.22 8.19 -20.78
N ALA A 532 16.84 9.47 -20.70
CA ALA A 532 16.80 10.40 -21.82
C ALA A 532 18.17 10.63 -22.50
N LYS A 533 19.29 10.38 -21.81
CA LYS A 533 20.65 10.45 -22.38
C LYS A 533 20.87 9.46 -23.54
N TYR A 534 20.12 8.37 -23.58
CA TYR A 534 20.25 7.33 -24.61
C TYR A 534 19.18 7.42 -25.68
N LEU A 535 18.25 8.38 -25.57
CA LEU A 535 17.13 8.54 -26.49
C LEU A 535 17.44 9.63 -27.52
N ASP A 536 16.97 9.45 -28.74
CA ASP A 536 16.91 10.54 -29.73
C ASP A 536 15.78 11.54 -29.42
N GLU A 537 15.69 12.64 -30.16
CA GLU A 537 14.69 13.69 -29.89
C GLU A 537 13.25 13.21 -30.05
N ASP A 538 12.97 12.33 -31.01
CA ASP A 538 11.63 11.77 -31.21
C ASP A 538 11.25 10.81 -30.08
N GLN A 539 12.20 9.97 -29.64
CA GLN A 539 12.05 9.10 -28.47
C GLN A 539 11.86 9.91 -27.20
N LYS A 540 12.59 11.02 -27.00
CA LYS A 540 12.39 11.92 -25.84
C LYS A 540 10.99 12.54 -25.84
N LYS A 541 10.52 13.01 -27.00
CA LYS A 541 9.16 13.55 -27.16
C LYS A 541 8.12 12.50 -26.78
N ARG A 542 8.26 11.26 -27.28
CA ARG A 542 7.37 10.14 -26.97
C ARG A 542 7.42 9.72 -25.52
N TRP A 543 8.62 9.66 -24.95
CA TRP A 543 8.81 9.40 -23.53
C TRP A 543 8.04 10.41 -22.67
N SER A 544 8.17 11.70 -22.98
CA SER A 544 7.42 12.77 -22.30
C SER A 544 5.91 12.59 -22.41
N ILE A 545 5.40 12.24 -23.59
CA ILE A 545 3.97 11.96 -23.81
C ILE A 545 3.53 10.75 -22.96
N TRP A 546 4.29 9.66 -23.00
CA TRP A 546 3.97 8.41 -22.30
C TRP A 546 3.96 8.58 -20.77
N VAL A 547 4.95 9.29 -20.22
CA VAL A 547 5.01 9.62 -18.79
C VAL A 547 3.84 10.52 -18.37
N LYS A 548 3.55 11.58 -19.14
CA LYS A 548 2.44 12.53 -18.86
C LYS A 548 1.07 11.86 -18.95
N ALA A 549 0.83 11.03 -19.97
CA ALA A 549 -0.44 10.35 -20.19
C ALA A 549 -0.86 9.49 -18.98
N ARG A 550 0.11 8.87 -18.30
CA ARG A 550 -0.16 7.98 -17.16
C ARG A 550 -0.39 8.69 -15.83
N VAL A 551 0.31 9.80 -15.57
CA VAL A 551 0.03 10.67 -14.41
C VAL A 551 -1.46 11.07 -14.40
N ASN A 552 -2.03 11.25 -15.58
CA ASN A 552 -3.44 11.56 -15.78
C ASN A 552 -4.38 10.34 -15.79
N GLN A 553 -3.91 9.10 -16.00
CA GLN A 553 -4.76 7.89 -15.93
C GLN A 553 -5.13 7.48 -14.49
N TYR A 554 -4.31 7.81 -13.49
CA TYR A 554 -4.63 7.55 -12.07
C TYR A 554 -5.45 8.66 -11.41
N ARG A 555 -5.56 9.82 -12.07
CA ARG A 555 -6.54 10.82 -11.70
C ARG A 555 -7.81 10.44 -12.45
N THR A 556 -8.82 9.95 -11.75
CA THR A 556 -10.19 10.04 -12.26
C THR A 556 -10.43 11.53 -12.46
N THR A 557 -10.21 12.05 -13.67
CA THR A 557 -10.60 13.41 -14.00
C THR A 557 -12.10 13.43 -13.79
N PRO A 558 -12.60 14.15 -12.77
CA PRO A 558 -14.04 14.26 -12.57
C PRO A 558 -14.59 14.79 -13.88
N ILE A 559 -15.61 14.14 -14.43
CA ILE A 559 -16.29 14.65 -15.62
C ILE A 559 -16.89 15.99 -15.21
N THR A 560 -16.26 17.08 -15.60
CA THR A 560 -16.74 18.42 -15.29
C THR A 560 -17.91 18.72 -16.20
N ARG A 561 -19.01 19.18 -15.60
CA ARG A 561 -20.15 19.73 -16.31
C ARG A 561 -19.64 20.87 -17.21
N THR A 562 -19.81 20.75 -18.51
CA THR A 562 -19.55 21.86 -19.43
C THR A 562 -20.52 22.99 -19.06
N SER A 563 -19.99 24.13 -18.60
CA SER A 563 -20.76 25.23 -18.01
C SER A 563 -21.64 26.01 -19.00
N LYS A 564 -21.81 25.52 -20.23
CA LYS A 564 -22.48 26.22 -21.34
C LYS A 564 -23.54 25.39 -22.06
N SER A 565 -24.11 24.36 -21.42
CA SER A 565 -25.24 23.65 -22.01
C SER A 565 -26.58 24.29 -21.62
N PRO A 566 -27.47 24.62 -22.58
CA PRO A 566 -28.82 25.09 -22.27
C PRO A 566 -29.54 24.06 -21.39
N GLU A 567 -30.30 24.52 -20.38
CA GLU A 567 -30.92 23.62 -19.40
C GLU A 567 -31.71 22.49 -20.06
N PRO A 568 -31.34 21.21 -19.81
CA PRO A 568 -32.09 20.09 -20.35
C PRO A 568 -33.49 20.08 -19.75
N ARG A 569 -34.51 20.11 -20.62
CA ARG A 569 -35.94 20.19 -20.26
C ARG A 569 -36.48 18.92 -19.56
N SER A 570 -35.74 17.80 -19.56
CA SER A 570 -36.10 16.56 -18.86
C SER A 570 -34.88 15.82 -18.31
N ASP A 571 -35.07 14.98 -17.29
CA ASP A 571 -34.01 14.16 -16.70
C ASP A 571 -33.44 13.13 -17.69
N ALA A 572 -34.26 12.61 -18.60
CA ALA A 572 -33.81 11.72 -19.67
C ALA A 572 -32.85 12.42 -20.64
N ALA A 573 -33.17 13.65 -21.06
CA ALA A 573 -32.30 14.44 -21.93
C ALA A 573 -30.97 14.80 -21.24
N TYR A 574 -31.01 15.09 -19.93
CA TYR A 574 -29.81 15.37 -19.15
C TYR A 574 -28.89 14.15 -19.05
N ILE A 575 -29.46 12.98 -18.76
CA ILE A 575 -28.70 11.72 -18.66
C ILE A 575 -28.07 11.40 -20.03
N GLU A 576 -28.82 11.56 -21.11
CA GLU A 576 -28.36 11.33 -22.47
C GLU A 576 -27.18 12.25 -22.85
N GLU A 577 -27.28 13.54 -22.49
CA GLU A 577 -26.20 14.50 -22.71
C GLU A 577 -24.94 14.14 -21.92
N ALA A 578 -25.10 13.71 -20.66
CA ALA A 578 -23.97 13.29 -19.82
C ALA A 578 -23.28 12.05 -20.39
N ILE A 579 -24.05 11.05 -20.84
CA ILE A 579 -23.52 9.85 -21.52
C ILE A 579 -22.78 10.25 -22.81
N SER A 580 -23.40 11.08 -23.65
CA SER A 580 -22.81 11.51 -24.92
C SER A 580 -21.50 12.29 -24.73
N THR A 581 -21.47 13.20 -23.74
CA THR A 581 -20.26 13.95 -23.38
C THR A 581 -19.16 13.02 -22.88
N PHE A 582 -19.51 12.06 -22.02
CA PHE A 582 -18.58 11.06 -21.52
C PHE A 582 -17.99 10.20 -22.64
N LEU A 583 -18.83 9.72 -23.57
CA LEU A 583 -18.38 8.94 -24.72
C LEU A 583 -17.46 9.79 -25.61
N TYR A 584 -17.83 11.02 -25.95
CA TYR A 584 -17.00 11.92 -26.75
C TYR A 584 -15.60 12.14 -26.14
N GLN A 585 -15.55 12.45 -24.84
CA GLN A 585 -14.28 12.69 -24.14
C GLN A 585 -13.42 11.42 -24.07
N THR A 586 -14.03 10.28 -23.73
CA THR A 586 -13.29 9.02 -23.55
C THR A 586 -12.84 8.40 -24.86
N ILE A 587 -13.62 8.55 -25.93
CA ILE A 587 -13.25 8.13 -27.30
C ILE A 587 -12.18 9.07 -27.85
N GLY A 588 -12.33 10.38 -27.69
CA GLY A 588 -11.33 11.37 -28.13
C GLY A 588 -9.95 11.13 -27.51
N LYS A 589 -9.90 10.86 -26.19
CA LYS A 589 -8.65 10.47 -25.52
C LYS A 589 -8.08 9.17 -26.09
N LYS A 590 -8.93 8.18 -26.38
CA LYS A 590 -8.48 6.89 -26.92
C LYS A 590 -7.93 7.02 -28.34
N ARG A 591 -8.55 7.87 -29.17
CA ARG A 591 -8.06 8.24 -30.50
C ARG A 591 -6.66 8.83 -30.42
N GLU A 592 -6.45 9.80 -29.52
CA GLU A 592 -5.12 10.39 -29.31
C GLU A 592 -4.08 9.34 -28.87
N GLU A 593 -4.44 8.46 -27.93
CA GLU A 593 -3.57 7.36 -27.49
C GLU A 593 -3.18 6.43 -28.67
N TYR A 594 -4.14 6.07 -29.53
CA TYR A 594 -3.91 5.17 -30.67
C TYR A 594 -3.09 5.81 -31.79
N VAL A 595 -3.41 7.06 -32.14
CA VAL A 595 -2.62 7.82 -33.12
C VAL A 595 -1.19 7.97 -32.62
N ASN A 596 -0.98 8.32 -31.35
CA ASN A 596 0.36 8.40 -30.78
C ASN A 596 1.08 7.04 -30.82
N TYR A 597 0.38 5.93 -30.54
CA TYR A 597 0.94 4.59 -30.64
C TYR A 597 1.34 4.18 -32.06
N GLN A 598 0.64 4.66 -33.10
CA GLN A 598 1.01 4.35 -34.49
C GLN A 598 2.01 5.31 -35.11
N MET A 599 1.97 6.60 -34.75
CA MET A 599 3.06 7.53 -35.07
C MET A 599 4.36 7.01 -34.47
N ALA A 600 4.32 6.58 -33.20
CA ALA A 600 4.90 5.32 -32.74
C ALA A 600 5.77 4.47 -33.68
N LYS A 601 5.09 3.63 -34.44
CA LYS A 601 5.69 2.69 -35.37
C LYS A 601 6.23 3.38 -36.63
N LEU A 602 5.67 4.54 -37.02
CA LEU A 602 6.18 5.35 -38.13
C LEU A 602 7.62 5.84 -37.88
N ASP A 603 7.88 6.60 -36.80
CA ASP A 603 9.24 7.15 -36.59
C ASP A 603 10.27 6.04 -36.39
N ASP A 604 9.81 4.87 -35.97
CA ASP A 604 10.64 3.67 -35.83
C ASP A 604 11.00 3.05 -37.19
N ILE A 605 10.05 2.95 -38.12
CA ILE A 605 10.35 2.61 -39.51
C ILE A 605 11.30 3.65 -40.10
N ASP A 606 11.04 4.94 -39.89
CA ASP A 606 11.91 6.03 -40.34
C ASP A 606 13.34 5.86 -39.87
N ARG A 607 13.54 5.60 -38.58
CA ARG A 607 14.86 5.34 -38.00
C ARG A 607 15.55 4.13 -38.64
N ALA A 608 14.79 3.07 -38.94
CA ALA A 608 15.34 1.84 -39.49
C ALA A 608 15.73 1.96 -40.98
N VAL A 609 14.99 2.73 -41.78
CA VAL A 609 15.13 2.71 -43.24
C VAL A 609 15.30 4.08 -43.90
N ASN A 610 15.34 5.16 -43.12
CA ASN A 610 15.43 6.56 -43.53
C ASN A 610 14.39 6.92 -44.61
N LEU A 611 13.15 7.13 -44.18
CA LEU A 611 12.04 7.43 -45.09
C LEU A 611 12.21 8.83 -45.70
N THR A 612 11.75 8.98 -46.94
CA THR A 612 11.57 10.32 -47.53
C THR A 612 10.35 11.02 -46.91
N GLU A 613 10.28 12.35 -47.01
CA GLU A 613 9.12 13.10 -46.49
C GLU A 613 7.79 12.68 -47.12
N GLU A 614 7.81 12.27 -48.40
CA GLU A 614 6.63 11.72 -49.08
C GLU A 614 6.22 10.38 -48.47
N GLN A 615 7.17 9.47 -48.25
CA GLN A 615 6.92 8.18 -47.60
C GLN A 615 6.38 8.36 -46.18
N LYS A 616 6.96 9.28 -45.39
CA LYS A 616 6.49 9.63 -44.05
C LYS A 616 5.04 10.13 -44.08
N THR A 617 4.71 11.01 -45.02
CA THR A 617 3.37 11.57 -45.16
C THR A 617 2.34 10.48 -45.49
N HIS A 618 2.64 9.59 -46.43
CA HIS A 618 1.73 8.50 -46.80
C HIS A 618 1.53 7.51 -45.65
N LEU A 619 2.59 7.10 -44.97
CA LEU A 619 2.49 6.21 -43.82
C LEU A 619 1.79 6.89 -42.64
N ALA A 620 2.03 8.18 -42.37
CA ALA A 620 1.30 8.92 -41.34
C ALA A 620 -0.20 9.00 -41.62
N LEU A 621 -0.59 9.16 -42.89
CA LEU A 621 -2.00 9.13 -43.30
C LEU A 621 -2.60 7.73 -43.08
N ALA A 622 -1.89 6.68 -43.49
CA ALA A 622 -2.32 5.30 -43.27
C ALA A 622 -2.47 4.95 -41.78
N ALA A 623 -1.51 5.40 -40.95
CA ALA A 623 -1.56 5.25 -39.49
C ALA A 623 -2.82 5.90 -38.90
N LYS A 624 -3.15 7.13 -39.31
CA LYS A 624 -4.37 7.82 -38.86
C LYS A 624 -5.63 7.10 -39.34
N GLY A 625 -5.68 6.72 -40.62
CA GLY A 625 -6.83 6.01 -41.19
C GLY A 625 -7.10 4.69 -40.48
N MET A 626 -6.05 3.92 -40.19
CA MET A 626 -6.14 2.71 -39.38
C MET A 626 -6.71 3.00 -37.98
N CYS A 627 -6.21 4.05 -37.32
CA CYS A 627 -6.66 4.41 -35.98
C CYS A 627 -8.16 4.77 -35.98
N GLU A 628 -8.67 5.49 -36.99
CA GLU A 628 -10.09 5.81 -37.06
C GLU A 628 -10.97 4.56 -37.22
N VAL A 629 -10.57 3.61 -38.08
CA VAL A 629 -11.31 2.34 -38.25
C VAL A 629 -11.42 1.59 -36.91
N GLU A 630 -10.34 1.52 -36.15
CA GLU A 630 -10.35 0.85 -34.85
C GLU A 630 -11.14 1.63 -33.79
N ILE A 631 -11.08 2.96 -33.84
CA ILE A 631 -11.83 3.83 -32.94
C ILE A 631 -13.33 3.73 -33.18
N ASP A 632 -13.79 3.55 -34.42
CA ASP A 632 -15.21 3.36 -34.72
C ASP A 632 -15.75 2.08 -34.06
N ASN A 633 -15.00 0.97 -34.16
CA ASN A 633 -15.36 -0.29 -33.48
C ASN A 633 -15.42 -0.10 -31.95
N ILE A 634 -14.40 0.52 -31.36
CA ILE A 634 -14.35 0.79 -29.92
C ILE A 634 -15.48 1.73 -29.49
N ALA A 635 -15.81 2.73 -30.31
CA ALA A 635 -16.88 3.66 -30.04
C ALA A 635 -18.23 2.94 -29.96
N GLU A 636 -18.51 2.02 -30.89
CA GLU A 636 -19.73 1.22 -30.91
C GLU A 636 -19.85 0.30 -29.68
N GLU A 637 -18.80 -0.46 -29.38
CA GLU A 637 -18.77 -1.36 -28.21
C GLU A 637 -18.91 -0.58 -26.90
N ARG A 638 -18.16 0.51 -26.76
CA ARG A 638 -18.20 1.34 -25.55
C ARG A 638 -19.53 2.05 -25.41
N ASN A 639 -20.12 2.57 -26.49
CA ASN A 639 -21.45 3.17 -26.47
C ASN A 639 -22.49 2.18 -25.95
N SER A 640 -22.50 0.97 -26.51
CA SER A 640 -23.40 -0.11 -26.09
C SER A 640 -23.19 -0.49 -24.62
N TRP A 641 -21.94 -0.68 -24.21
CA TRP A 641 -21.60 -1.04 -22.83
C TRP A 641 -21.96 0.05 -21.81
N VAL A 642 -21.65 1.33 -22.09
CA VAL A 642 -21.96 2.45 -21.19
C VAL A 642 -23.47 2.59 -21.01
N ARG A 643 -24.23 2.56 -22.11
CA ARG A 643 -25.70 2.68 -22.06
C ARG A 643 -26.32 1.55 -21.25
N ASN A 644 -25.87 0.32 -21.47
CA ASN A 644 -26.31 -0.84 -20.68
C ASN A 644 -25.92 -0.73 -19.20
N SER A 645 -24.76 -0.14 -18.90
CA SER A 645 -24.21 -0.04 -17.54
C SER A 645 -24.76 1.12 -16.72
N VAL A 646 -25.24 2.18 -17.35
CA VAL A 646 -25.94 3.29 -16.68
C VAL A 646 -27.33 2.81 -16.23
N GLY A 647 -28.02 1.98 -17.02
CA GLY A 647 -29.30 1.38 -16.64
C GLY A 647 -30.45 2.40 -16.49
N SER A 648 -31.69 1.92 -16.53
CA SER A 648 -32.89 2.78 -16.50
C SER A 648 -33.17 3.44 -15.14
N SER A 649 -32.52 2.99 -14.07
CA SER A 649 -32.71 3.49 -12.70
C SER A 649 -31.70 4.58 -12.29
N THR A 650 -30.74 4.92 -13.14
CA THR A 650 -29.80 6.02 -12.84
C THR A 650 -30.51 7.36 -12.89
N THR A 651 -30.40 8.12 -11.80
CA THR A 651 -31.01 9.44 -11.67
C THR A 651 -30.02 10.53 -12.06
N ARG A 652 -30.56 11.73 -12.32
CA ARG A 652 -29.79 12.95 -12.58
C ARG A 652 -28.68 13.20 -11.54
N ALA A 653 -28.97 12.96 -10.26
CA ALA A 653 -28.01 13.18 -9.18
C ALA A 653 -26.85 12.17 -9.16
N LYS A 654 -27.03 10.98 -9.78
CA LYS A 654 -26.07 9.86 -9.71
C LYS A 654 -25.31 9.62 -11.01
N ILE A 655 -25.71 10.26 -12.13
CA ILE A 655 -25.16 9.96 -13.45
C ILE A 655 -23.65 10.18 -13.53
N TYR A 656 -23.13 11.30 -13.00
CA TYR A 656 -21.69 11.57 -13.06
C TYR A 656 -20.88 10.66 -12.15
N ASP A 657 -21.39 10.30 -10.96
CA ASP A 657 -20.75 9.30 -10.10
C ASP A 657 -20.70 7.95 -10.81
N ARG A 658 -21.80 7.56 -11.47
CA ARG A 658 -21.87 6.32 -12.24
C ARG A 658 -20.90 6.33 -13.41
N LEU A 659 -20.89 7.38 -14.23
CA LEU A 659 -19.96 7.51 -15.36
C LEU A 659 -18.50 7.57 -14.88
N THR A 660 -18.22 8.20 -13.74
CA THR A 660 -16.89 8.19 -13.11
C THR A 660 -16.48 6.78 -12.70
N GLN A 661 -17.39 5.98 -12.14
CA GLN A 661 -17.12 4.56 -11.88
C GLN A 661 -16.86 3.78 -13.17
N LEU A 662 -17.65 4.02 -14.22
CA LEU A 662 -17.47 3.36 -15.52
C LEU A 662 -16.13 3.74 -16.17
N SER A 663 -15.65 4.98 -15.99
CA SER A 663 -14.34 5.43 -16.47
C SER A 663 -13.16 4.63 -15.90
N SER A 664 -13.33 4.00 -14.72
CA SER A 664 -12.31 3.16 -14.09
C SER A 664 -12.25 1.73 -14.64
N THR A 665 -13.25 1.34 -15.46
CA THR A 665 -13.30 0.02 -16.09
C THR A 665 -12.40 -0.01 -17.30
N ARG A 666 -11.43 -0.95 -17.32
CA ARG A 666 -10.46 -1.09 -18.41
C ARG A 666 -11.12 -1.72 -19.63
N PHE A 667 -11.71 -0.88 -20.48
CA PHE A 667 -12.27 -1.29 -21.76
C PHE A 667 -11.32 -0.94 -22.91
N GLY A 668 -10.96 -1.91 -23.75
CA GLY A 668 -10.16 -1.69 -24.97
C GLY A 668 -8.72 -1.21 -24.73
N ASN A 669 -8.04 -1.69 -23.68
CA ASN A 669 -6.63 -1.31 -23.41
C ASN A 669 -5.60 -2.02 -24.29
N GLU A 670 -6.05 -2.76 -25.29
CA GLU A 670 -5.19 -3.39 -26.28
C GLU A 670 -4.59 -2.31 -27.19
N ALA A 671 -3.42 -2.59 -27.76
CA ALA A 671 -2.92 -1.77 -28.85
C ALA A 671 -3.86 -1.95 -30.06
N PRO A 672 -3.96 -0.95 -30.97
CA PRO A 672 -4.68 -1.16 -32.22
C PRO A 672 -4.15 -2.43 -32.90
N LYS A 673 -5.02 -3.41 -33.15
CA LYS A 673 -4.62 -4.66 -33.82
C LYS A 673 -4.10 -4.32 -35.20
N GLN A 674 -3.02 -4.94 -35.65
CA GLN A 674 -2.51 -4.73 -37.01
C GLN A 674 -3.64 -4.95 -38.01
N ASN A 675 -4.01 -3.90 -38.72
CA ASN A 675 -5.06 -3.88 -39.72
C ASN A 675 -4.40 -3.94 -41.10
N SER A 676 -5.08 -4.55 -42.08
CA SER A 676 -4.63 -4.67 -43.46
C SER A 676 -4.21 -3.32 -44.06
N ILE A 677 -4.82 -2.20 -43.65
CA ILE A 677 -4.48 -0.85 -44.13
C ILE A 677 -3.02 -0.50 -43.85
N TRP A 678 -2.53 -0.76 -42.64
CA TRP A 678 -1.16 -0.40 -42.26
C TRP A 678 -0.14 -1.29 -42.95
N THR A 679 -0.37 -2.60 -42.95
CA THR A 679 0.51 -3.56 -43.62
C THR A 679 0.59 -3.29 -45.11
N ALA A 680 -0.56 -3.07 -45.77
CA ALA A 680 -0.61 -2.72 -47.19
C ALA A 680 0.10 -1.39 -47.50
N ALA A 681 -0.02 -0.40 -46.61
CA ALA A 681 0.70 0.86 -46.79
C ALA A 681 2.22 0.68 -46.67
N ILE A 682 2.71 -0.14 -45.73
CA ILE A 682 4.14 -0.48 -45.64
C ILE A 682 4.59 -1.20 -46.91
N ASP A 683 3.84 -2.21 -47.38
CA ASP A 683 4.17 -2.97 -48.58
C ASP A 683 4.24 -2.08 -49.83
N HIS A 684 3.39 -1.05 -49.92
CA HIS A 684 3.31 -0.15 -51.05
C HIS A 684 4.34 0.99 -51.01
N VAL A 685 4.60 1.56 -49.83
CA VAL A 685 5.40 2.78 -49.66
C VAL A 685 6.89 2.49 -49.56
N LEU A 686 7.28 1.37 -48.94
CA LEU A 686 8.70 1.01 -48.81
C LEU A 686 9.24 0.44 -50.11
N THR A 687 10.48 0.82 -50.46
CA THR A 687 11.21 0.12 -51.52
C THR A 687 11.59 -1.29 -51.08
N GLU A 688 11.94 -2.16 -52.03
CA GLU A 688 12.36 -3.53 -51.70
C GLU A 688 13.59 -3.55 -50.76
N GLU A 689 14.53 -2.63 -50.95
CA GLU A 689 15.71 -2.51 -50.07
C GLU A 689 15.34 -2.04 -48.66
N GLN A 690 14.47 -1.02 -48.55
CA GLN A 690 13.97 -0.54 -47.26
C GLN A 690 13.18 -1.66 -46.56
N ARG A 691 12.34 -2.39 -47.28
CA ARG A 691 11.58 -3.50 -46.73
C ARG A 691 12.48 -4.60 -46.18
N LYS A 692 13.51 -5.02 -46.93
CA LYS A 692 14.49 -6.00 -46.44
C LYS A 692 15.18 -5.54 -45.15
N LYS A 693 15.58 -4.26 -45.06
CA LYS A 693 16.16 -3.69 -43.83
C LYS A 693 15.16 -3.71 -42.67
N TRP A 694 13.91 -3.34 -42.93
CA TRP A 694 12.86 -3.35 -41.92
C TRP A 694 12.55 -4.76 -41.40
N ASP A 695 12.47 -5.77 -42.28
CA ASP A 695 12.22 -7.15 -41.91
C ASP A 695 13.35 -7.71 -41.02
N VAL A 696 14.61 -7.30 -41.25
CA VAL A 696 15.74 -7.64 -40.36
C VAL A 696 15.53 -7.06 -38.96
N VAL A 697 15.20 -5.77 -38.85
CA VAL A 697 14.94 -5.10 -37.57
C VAL A 697 13.76 -5.75 -36.83
N GLN A 698 12.69 -6.09 -37.53
CA GLN A 698 11.54 -6.78 -36.94
C GLN A 698 11.91 -8.18 -36.44
N LYS A 699 12.72 -8.92 -37.19
CA LYS A 699 13.22 -10.23 -36.78
C LYS A 699 14.11 -10.14 -35.53
N GLU A 700 15.04 -9.20 -35.50
CA GLU A 700 15.91 -8.94 -34.33
C GLU A 700 15.08 -8.62 -33.08
N ARG A 701 14.02 -7.82 -33.24
CA ARG A 701 13.08 -7.52 -32.15
C ARG A 701 12.29 -8.71 -31.67
N LYS A 702 11.79 -9.53 -32.58
CA LYS A 702 11.05 -10.73 -32.21
C LYS A 702 11.95 -11.73 -31.49
N ASN A 703 13.21 -11.85 -31.92
CA ASN A 703 14.21 -12.65 -31.23
C ASN A 703 14.48 -12.11 -29.82
N PHE A 704 14.71 -10.79 -29.69
CA PHE A 704 14.88 -10.15 -28.39
C PHE A 704 13.66 -10.37 -27.48
N GLU A 705 12.44 -10.17 -27.98
CA GLU A 705 11.21 -10.44 -27.23
C GLU A 705 11.16 -11.88 -26.71
N ASN A 706 11.38 -12.86 -27.59
CA ASN A 706 11.36 -14.28 -27.22
C ASN A 706 12.44 -14.60 -26.17
N ASP A 707 13.64 -14.05 -26.31
CA ASP A 707 14.72 -14.23 -25.33
C ASP A 707 14.36 -13.62 -23.96
N VAL A 708 13.77 -12.43 -23.93
CA VAL A 708 13.28 -11.80 -22.69
C VAL A 708 12.19 -12.64 -22.04
N ILE A 709 11.23 -13.16 -22.81
CA ILE A 709 10.16 -14.01 -22.30
C ILE A 709 10.76 -15.32 -21.75
N LYS A 710 11.66 -15.99 -22.48
CA LYS A 710 12.37 -17.19 -22.02
C LYS A 710 13.10 -16.95 -20.70
N GLN A 711 13.93 -15.91 -20.62
CA GLN A 711 14.64 -15.54 -19.39
C GLN A 711 13.69 -15.29 -18.22
N ARG A 712 12.54 -14.67 -18.50
CA ARG A 712 11.50 -14.42 -17.52
C ARG A 712 10.85 -15.71 -17.02
N LEU A 713 10.52 -16.65 -17.91
CA LEU A 713 10.02 -17.98 -17.55
C LEU A 713 11.03 -18.73 -16.69
N LEU A 714 12.30 -18.77 -17.11
CA LEU A 714 13.37 -19.45 -16.40
C LEU A 714 13.61 -18.85 -15.02
N THR A 715 13.69 -17.52 -14.91
CA THR A 715 13.85 -16.84 -13.61
C THR A 715 12.68 -17.18 -12.67
N GLN A 716 11.47 -17.30 -13.21
CA GLN A 716 10.30 -17.62 -12.40
C GLN A 716 10.29 -19.08 -11.95
N ALA A 717 10.68 -20.01 -12.82
CA ALA A 717 10.88 -21.41 -12.48
C ALA A 717 12.01 -21.57 -11.45
N GLU A 718 13.16 -20.91 -11.66
CA GLU A 718 14.31 -20.89 -10.75
C GLU A 718 13.94 -20.38 -9.36
N VAL A 719 13.21 -19.27 -9.24
CA VAL A 719 12.77 -18.75 -7.94
C VAL A 719 11.77 -19.66 -7.24
N THR A 720 11.07 -20.52 -7.99
CA THR A 720 10.04 -21.41 -7.45
C THR A 720 10.60 -22.78 -7.07
N LEU A 721 11.54 -23.29 -7.87
CA LEU A 721 12.06 -24.66 -7.80
C LEU A 721 13.56 -24.70 -7.46
N HIS A 722 14.22 -23.56 -7.26
CA HIS A 722 15.65 -23.47 -6.92
C HIS A 722 16.58 -24.18 -7.92
N LEU A 723 16.25 -24.08 -9.21
CA LEU A 723 16.95 -24.77 -10.29
C LEU A 723 18.47 -24.51 -10.26
N THR A 724 19.25 -25.55 -10.59
CA THR A 724 20.69 -25.45 -10.83
C THR A 724 20.99 -24.78 -12.16
N SER A 725 22.24 -24.36 -12.39
CA SER A 725 22.64 -23.75 -13.66
C SER A 725 22.44 -24.69 -14.85
N GLU A 726 22.71 -25.99 -14.66
CA GLU A 726 22.51 -27.05 -15.64
C GLU A 726 21.02 -27.22 -15.96
N GLN A 727 20.16 -27.30 -14.94
CA GLN A 727 18.71 -27.39 -15.11
C GLN A 727 18.13 -26.17 -15.83
N ILE A 728 18.64 -24.96 -15.55
CA ILE A 728 18.22 -23.74 -16.23
C ILE A 728 18.58 -23.79 -17.71
N GLN A 729 19.76 -24.30 -18.05
CA GLN A 729 20.18 -24.44 -19.44
C GLN A 729 19.28 -25.43 -20.19
N GLU A 730 19.11 -26.64 -19.65
CA GLU A 730 18.26 -27.67 -20.26
C GLU A 730 16.80 -27.24 -20.37
N MET A 731 16.24 -26.65 -19.31
CA MET A 731 14.88 -26.10 -19.31
C MET A 731 14.75 -24.96 -20.32
N GLY A 732 15.80 -24.16 -20.50
CA GLY A 732 15.83 -23.05 -21.46
C GLY A 732 15.67 -23.51 -22.90
N GLU A 733 16.32 -24.62 -23.28
CA GLU A 733 16.18 -25.21 -24.61
C GLU A 733 14.76 -25.76 -24.86
N ILE A 734 14.12 -26.31 -23.83
CA ILE A 734 12.73 -26.78 -23.90
C ILE A 734 11.78 -25.59 -24.04
N PHE A 735 11.93 -24.57 -23.19
CA PHE A 735 11.09 -23.37 -23.23
C PHE A 735 11.21 -22.61 -24.53
N GLU A 736 12.38 -22.58 -25.16
CA GLU A 736 12.56 -21.97 -26.47
C GLU A 736 11.70 -22.64 -27.55
N LYS A 737 11.71 -23.99 -27.60
CA LYS A 737 10.86 -24.76 -28.52
C LYS A 737 9.38 -24.53 -28.23
N MET A 738 8.99 -24.58 -26.95
CA MET A 738 7.60 -24.35 -26.53
C MET A 738 7.11 -22.94 -26.87
N LEU A 739 7.96 -21.92 -26.75
CA LEU A 739 7.59 -20.55 -27.13
C LEU A 739 7.29 -20.45 -28.63
N VAL A 740 8.06 -21.11 -29.48
CA VAL A 740 7.78 -21.16 -30.92
C VAL A 740 6.45 -21.88 -31.21
N GLU A 741 6.18 -22.97 -30.50
CA GLU A 741 5.01 -23.82 -30.75
C GLU A 741 3.69 -23.25 -30.18
N TYR A 742 3.73 -22.70 -28.97
CA TYR A 742 2.53 -22.35 -28.18
C TYR A 742 2.33 -20.85 -27.91
N ALA A 743 3.26 -19.94 -28.28
CA ALA A 743 3.08 -18.51 -28.03
C ALA A 743 1.74 -17.92 -28.53
N PRO A 744 1.25 -18.25 -29.75
CA PRO A 744 -0.06 -17.76 -30.21
C PRO A 744 -1.23 -18.20 -29.31
N ASP A 745 -1.14 -19.41 -28.77
CA ASP A 745 -2.19 -20.03 -27.95
C ASP A 745 -2.19 -19.46 -26.52
N LEU A 746 -1.01 -19.06 -26.03
CA LEU A 746 -0.84 -18.36 -24.77
C LEU A 746 -1.42 -16.94 -24.81
N GLU A 747 -1.17 -16.20 -25.90
CA GLU A 747 -1.76 -14.88 -26.11
C GLU A 747 -3.30 -14.96 -26.12
N ARG A 748 -3.85 -16.00 -26.77
CA ARG A 748 -5.28 -16.28 -26.77
C ARG A 748 -5.81 -16.71 -25.40
N SER A 749 -5.05 -17.51 -24.64
CA SER A 749 -5.47 -18.04 -23.33
C SER A 749 -5.58 -16.97 -22.25
N TYR A 750 -4.74 -15.95 -22.36
CA TYR A 750 -4.58 -14.92 -21.33
C TYR A 750 -4.99 -13.56 -21.90
N THR A 751 -6.27 -13.44 -22.29
CA THR A 751 -6.89 -12.18 -22.72
C THR A 751 -6.96 -11.19 -21.56
N SER A 752 -5.87 -10.49 -21.29
CA SER A 752 -5.80 -9.46 -20.26
C SER A 752 -5.06 -8.24 -20.80
N SER A 753 -5.41 -7.06 -20.28
CA SER A 753 -4.72 -5.79 -20.60
C SER A 753 -3.22 -5.75 -20.22
N THR A 754 -2.65 -6.86 -19.75
CA THR A 754 -1.27 -7.01 -19.31
C THR A 754 -0.70 -8.28 -19.95
N PRO A 755 0.51 -8.23 -20.55
CA PRO A 755 1.12 -9.41 -21.14
C PRO A 755 1.20 -10.55 -20.13
N TRP A 756 0.89 -11.77 -20.56
CA TRP A 756 0.77 -12.92 -19.65
C TRP A 756 2.08 -13.21 -18.89
N TYR A 757 3.22 -13.01 -19.55
CA TYR A 757 4.57 -13.21 -18.99
C TYR A 757 4.97 -12.17 -17.93
N TYR A 758 4.18 -11.10 -17.76
CA TYR A 758 4.35 -10.18 -16.64
C TYR A 758 3.87 -10.81 -15.32
N ASN A 759 2.90 -11.72 -15.39
CA ASN A 759 2.37 -12.39 -14.22
C ASN A 759 3.23 -13.62 -13.90
N SER A 760 3.96 -13.56 -12.79
CA SER A 760 4.76 -14.70 -12.29
C SER A 760 3.98 -16.00 -12.21
N TYR A 761 2.68 -15.92 -11.92
CA TYR A 761 1.85 -17.09 -11.75
C TYR A 761 1.63 -17.86 -13.07
N TYR A 762 1.41 -17.16 -14.19
CA TYR A 762 1.17 -17.81 -15.48
C TYR A 762 2.45 -18.31 -16.14
N SER A 763 3.61 -17.74 -15.80
CA SER A 763 4.91 -18.22 -16.28
C SER A 763 5.19 -19.68 -15.89
N LEU A 764 4.60 -20.16 -14.79
CA LEU A 764 4.80 -21.55 -14.35
C LEU A 764 4.05 -22.57 -15.22
N SER A 765 3.07 -22.17 -16.03
CA SER A 765 2.35 -23.09 -16.93
C SER A 765 3.30 -23.81 -17.91
N PHE A 766 4.43 -23.20 -18.26
CA PHE A 766 5.45 -23.81 -19.12
C PHE A 766 6.14 -25.01 -18.47
N VAL A 767 6.30 -25.02 -17.14
CA VAL A 767 6.85 -26.19 -16.44
C VAL A 767 5.88 -27.37 -16.52
N GLU A 768 4.57 -27.11 -16.44
CA GLU A 768 3.56 -28.17 -16.59
C GLU A 768 3.56 -28.75 -18.01
N GLY A 769 3.81 -27.92 -19.01
CA GLY A 769 3.88 -28.37 -20.41
C GLY A 769 5.10 -29.20 -20.77
N ILE A 770 6.09 -29.32 -19.88
CA ILE A 770 7.15 -30.32 -20.02
C ILE A 770 6.54 -31.70 -19.73
N PRO A 771 6.63 -32.67 -20.65
CA PRO A 771 6.13 -34.02 -20.42
C PRO A 771 6.61 -34.58 -19.09
N GLU A 772 5.72 -35.22 -18.32
CA GLU A 772 6.02 -35.63 -16.94
C GLU A 772 7.31 -36.45 -16.82
N LYS A 773 7.55 -37.37 -17.76
CA LYS A 773 8.79 -38.17 -17.81
C LYS A 773 10.03 -37.28 -17.92
N GLN A 774 10.03 -36.33 -18.85
CA GLN A 774 11.14 -35.39 -19.03
C GLN A 774 11.27 -34.45 -17.84
N ARG A 775 10.16 -34.02 -17.23
CA ARG A 775 10.16 -33.20 -16.03
C ARG A 775 10.76 -33.92 -14.82
N LYS A 776 10.50 -35.22 -14.66
CA LYS A 776 11.13 -36.07 -13.63
C LYS A 776 12.62 -36.29 -13.84
N GLU A 777 13.07 -36.32 -15.10
CA GLU A 777 14.49 -36.42 -15.44
C GLU A 777 15.23 -35.09 -15.20
N LEU A 778 14.55 -33.96 -15.47
CA LEU A 778 15.11 -32.61 -15.33
C LEU A 778 15.16 -32.14 -13.87
N LEU A 779 14.12 -32.41 -13.07
CA LEU A 779 14.02 -31.96 -11.68
C LEU A 779 14.58 -33.01 -10.72
N SER A 780 15.15 -32.55 -9.59
CA SER A 780 15.43 -33.46 -8.47
C SER A 780 14.11 -34.03 -7.91
N GLU A 781 14.17 -35.16 -7.20
CA GLU A 781 12.98 -35.76 -6.57
C GLU A 781 12.25 -34.75 -5.66
N ARG A 782 13.02 -34.01 -4.85
CA ARG A 782 12.49 -32.93 -3.99
C ARG A 782 11.78 -31.84 -4.80
N GLN A 783 12.41 -31.37 -5.87
CA GLN A 783 11.84 -30.32 -6.74
C GLN A 783 10.58 -30.81 -7.45
N PHE A 784 10.57 -32.06 -7.91
CA PHE A 784 9.41 -32.67 -8.54
C PHE A 784 8.25 -32.84 -7.55
N GLU A 785 8.52 -33.31 -6.33
CA GLU A 785 7.49 -33.37 -5.29
C GLU A 785 6.95 -32.00 -4.91
N LEU A 786 7.82 -31.00 -4.78
CA LEU A 786 7.44 -29.61 -4.53
C LEU A 786 6.51 -29.10 -5.65
N TRP A 787 6.86 -29.37 -6.90
CA TRP A 787 6.06 -29.05 -8.07
C TRP A 787 4.67 -29.70 -8.00
N GLU A 788 4.60 -31.03 -7.85
CA GLU A 788 3.35 -31.79 -7.83
C GLU A 788 2.45 -31.39 -6.65
N LYS A 789 3.01 -31.13 -5.46
CA LYS A 789 2.22 -30.78 -4.26
C LYS A 789 1.75 -29.32 -4.28
N LYS A 790 2.61 -28.36 -4.65
CA LYS A 790 2.31 -26.92 -4.50
C LYS A 790 1.84 -26.22 -5.78
N HIS A 791 2.29 -26.65 -6.96
CA HIS A 791 2.14 -25.89 -8.20
C HIS A 791 1.31 -26.58 -9.28
N SER A 792 1.60 -27.85 -9.59
CA SER A 792 0.93 -28.62 -10.65
C SER A 792 -0.61 -28.62 -10.57
N PRO A 793 -1.26 -28.79 -9.39
CA PRO A 793 -2.73 -28.85 -9.32
C PRO A 793 -3.41 -27.61 -9.86
N ARG A 794 -2.73 -26.46 -9.82
CA ARG A 794 -3.23 -25.20 -10.37
C ARG A 794 -2.83 -25.05 -11.84
N MET A 795 -1.60 -25.42 -12.19
CA MET A 795 -1.04 -25.21 -13.52
C MET A 795 -1.64 -26.13 -14.59
N LYS A 796 -2.02 -27.37 -14.23
CA LYS A 796 -2.69 -28.33 -15.14
C LYS A 796 -3.87 -27.70 -15.88
N SER A 797 -4.78 -27.06 -15.14
CA SER A 797 -5.96 -26.40 -15.74
C SER A 797 -5.63 -25.29 -16.74
N TYR A 798 -4.50 -24.61 -16.58
CA TYR A 798 -4.05 -23.58 -17.50
C TYR A 798 -3.38 -24.19 -18.72
N TRP A 799 -2.51 -25.19 -18.51
CA TRP A 799 -1.82 -25.86 -19.59
C TRP A 799 -2.77 -26.60 -20.52
N SER A 800 -3.73 -27.38 -19.99
CA SER A 800 -4.74 -28.06 -20.81
C SER A 800 -5.55 -27.09 -21.68
N ARG A 801 -5.80 -25.86 -21.20
CA ARG A 801 -6.45 -24.83 -22.01
C ARG A 801 -5.57 -24.37 -23.18
N ILE A 802 -4.28 -24.18 -22.93
CA ILE A 802 -3.30 -23.79 -23.95
C ILE A 802 -3.20 -24.89 -25.01
N GLU A 803 -3.13 -26.16 -24.59
CA GLU A 803 -3.14 -27.32 -25.49
C GLU A 803 -4.41 -27.39 -26.32
N ASN A 804 -5.59 -27.18 -25.71
CA ASN A 804 -6.85 -27.16 -26.45
C ASN A 804 -6.85 -26.07 -27.55
N TYR A 805 -6.38 -24.86 -27.26
CA TYR A 805 -6.27 -23.82 -28.29
C TYR A 805 -5.24 -24.16 -29.36
N HIS A 806 -4.12 -24.79 -28.99
CA HIS A 806 -3.12 -25.26 -29.93
C HIS A 806 -3.70 -26.32 -30.88
N ASN A 807 -4.45 -27.28 -30.35
CA ASN A 807 -5.05 -28.36 -31.12
C ASN A 807 -6.17 -27.83 -32.03
N GLU A 808 -6.99 -26.89 -31.56
CA GLU A 808 -7.93 -26.12 -32.39
C GLU A 808 -7.22 -25.41 -33.56
N ARG A 809 -6.11 -24.71 -33.28
CA ARG A 809 -5.38 -23.92 -34.28
C ARG A 809 -4.66 -24.79 -35.31
N THR A 810 -4.10 -25.92 -34.89
CA THR A 810 -3.34 -26.83 -35.76
C THR A 810 -4.23 -27.86 -36.46
N GLY A 811 -5.52 -27.96 -36.09
CA GLY A 811 -6.45 -28.94 -36.63
C GLY A 811 -6.18 -30.38 -36.17
N LYS A 812 -5.34 -30.56 -35.14
CA LYS A 812 -5.20 -31.84 -34.45
C LYS A 812 -6.48 -32.07 -33.64
N LYS A 813 -7.26 -33.10 -33.98
CA LYS A 813 -8.36 -33.54 -33.11
C LYS A 813 -7.77 -34.05 -31.80
N ASN A 814 -8.29 -33.57 -30.67
CA ASN A 814 -8.02 -34.16 -29.37
C ASN A 814 -8.64 -35.57 -29.33
N GLU A 815 -7.90 -36.60 -29.72
CA GLU A 815 -8.34 -37.99 -29.51
C GLU A 815 -8.44 -38.30 -27.99
N ASP A 816 -7.65 -37.63 -27.15
CA ASP A 816 -7.64 -37.85 -25.69
C ASP A 816 -8.76 -37.12 -24.92
N ALA A 817 -9.38 -36.07 -25.50
CA ALA A 817 -10.46 -35.32 -24.81
C ALA A 817 -11.85 -35.96 -24.98
N GLU A 818 -12.01 -36.82 -25.99
CA GLU A 818 -13.20 -37.68 -26.13
C GLU A 818 -13.17 -38.82 -25.09
N ASP A 819 -11.99 -39.42 -24.84
CA ASP A 819 -11.83 -40.48 -23.82
C ASP A 819 -12.00 -39.97 -22.37
N GLU A 820 -11.58 -38.75 -22.03
CA GLU A 820 -11.83 -38.18 -20.69
C GLU A 820 -13.30 -37.76 -20.48
N ASN A 821 -13.99 -37.27 -21.51
CA ASN A 821 -15.42 -36.96 -21.42
C ASN A 821 -16.30 -38.21 -21.44
N GLU A 822 -15.93 -39.25 -22.21
CA GLU A 822 -16.58 -40.56 -22.14
C GLU A 822 -16.32 -41.24 -20.80
N GLY A 823 -15.10 -41.16 -20.26
CA GLY A 823 -14.75 -41.70 -18.93
C GLY A 823 -15.44 -40.95 -17.77
N GLU A 824 -15.64 -39.63 -17.86
CA GLU A 824 -16.38 -38.87 -16.85
C GLU A 824 -17.90 -39.04 -16.97
N ALA A 825 -18.42 -39.23 -18.20
CA ALA A 825 -19.80 -39.63 -18.46
C ALA A 825 -20.08 -41.06 -17.98
N GLU A 826 -19.16 -42.00 -18.18
CA GLU A 826 -19.23 -43.37 -17.68
C GLU A 826 -19.09 -43.42 -16.15
N LYS A 827 -18.24 -42.59 -15.53
CA LYS A 827 -18.17 -42.48 -14.06
C LYS A 827 -19.44 -41.85 -13.47
N LYS A 828 -20.05 -40.86 -14.12
CA LYS A 828 -21.37 -40.33 -13.73
C LYS A 828 -22.48 -41.34 -13.93
N ALA A 829 -22.44 -42.13 -15.02
CA ALA A 829 -23.39 -43.21 -15.28
C ALA A 829 -23.24 -44.36 -14.27
N ALA A 830 -22.00 -44.72 -13.90
CA ALA A 830 -21.69 -45.71 -12.89
C ALA A 830 -22.09 -45.24 -11.48
N ALA A 831 -21.85 -43.98 -11.13
CA ALA A 831 -22.31 -43.39 -9.88
C ALA A 831 -23.86 -43.33 -9.80
N ALA A 832 -24.52 -43.03 -10.92
CA ALA A 832 -25.98 -43.09 -11.03
C ALA A 832 -26.54 -44.53 -10.96
N ALA A 833 -25.81 -45.51 -11.49
CA ALA A 833 -26.14 -46.93 -11.40
C ALA A 833 -25.96 -47.47 -9.98
N ILE A 834 -24.86 -47.13 -9.29
CA ILE A 834 -24.61 -47.49 -7.88
C ILE A 834 -25.66 -46.84 -6.96
N GLY A 835 -26.04 -45.59 -7.23
CA GLY A 835 -27.14 -44.91 -6.52
C GLY A 835 -28.52 -45.53 -6.76
N LYS A 836 -28.74 -46.23 -7.89
CA LYS A 836 -29.95 -46.99 -8.18
C LYS A 836 -29.97 -48.37 -7.51
N VAL A 837 -28.83 -49.07 -7.45
CA VAL A 837 -28.71 -50.37 -6.78
C VAL A 837 -28.88 -50.23 -5.25
N LEU A 838 -28.28 -49.21 -4.65
CA LEU A 838 -28.45 -48.93 -3.21
C LEU A 838 -29.88 -48.49 -2.82
N LYS A 839 -30.68 -48.01 -3.79
CA LYS A 839 -32.10 -47.70 -3.58
C LYS A 839 -33.04 -48.92 -3.70
N ILE A 840 -32.57 -50.02 -4.29
CA ILE A 840 -33.35 -51.26 -4.44
C ILE A 840 -33.17 -52.18 -3.21
N GLU A 841 -32.04 -52.09 -2.50
CA GLU A 841 -31.79 -52.91 -1.29
C GLU A 841 -32.28 -52.28 0.03
N ALA A 842 -32.57 -50.97 0.08
CA ALA A 842 -33.06 -50.29 1.29
C ALA A 842 -34.60 -50.26 1.43
N GLY A 843 -35.28 -51.24 0.82
CA GLY A 843 -36.73 -51.32 0.71
C GLY A 843 -37.43 -52.23 1.73
N VAL A 844 -36.98 -52.35 2.99
CA VAL A 844 -37.74 -53.00 4.07
C VAL A 844 -37.46 -52.31 5.41
N GLY A 845 -38.43 -51.54 5.94
CA GLY A 845 -38.42 -51.11 7.35
C GLY A 845 -38.94 -49.69 7.63
N LYS A 846 -40.22 -49.60 7.99
CA LYS A 846 -40.87 -48.53 8.79
C LYS A 846 -40.04 -48.25 10.07
N ILE A 847 -39.95 -47.06 10.71
CA ILE A 847 -40.84 -45.89 10.81
C ILE A 847 -40.11 -44.74 11.57
N GLN A 848 -40.49 -43.49 11.25
CA GLN A 848 -40.47 -42.22 12.00
C GLN A 848 -39.16 -41.61 12.51
N LEU A 849 -38.78 -40.49 11.88
CA LEU A 849 -38.40 -39.26 12.61
C LEU A 849 -39.00 -38.04 11.90
N LYS A 850 -39.66 -37.20 12.70
CA LYS A 850 -40.45 -36.03 12.34
C LYS A 850 -39.54 -34.81 12.25
N VAL A 851 -39.37 -34.22 11.08
CA VAL A 851 -38.81 -32.86 10.93
C VAL A 851 -39.55 -32.16 9.78
N GLU A 852 -40.26 -31.07 10.11
CA GLU A 852 -40.86 -30.15 9.14
C GLU A 852 -39.77 -29.33 8.42
N PRO A 853 -39.91 -29.06 7.11
CA PRO A 853 -39.25 -27.93 6.48
C PRO A 853 -40.28 -26.91 5.96
N LYS A 854 -40.12 -25.65 6.38
CA LYS A 854 -40.79 -24.49 5.80
C LYS A 854 -40.17 -24.14 4.44
N ASN A 855 -41.05 -24.12 3.44
CA ASN A 855 -41.14 -23.20 2.31
C ASN A 855 -39.86 -22.80 1.55
N LEU A 856 -39.65 -23.45 0.41
CA LEU A 856 -39.18 -22.79 -0.82
C LEU A 856 -40.15 -23.15 -1.96
N GLN A 857 -40.90 -22.15 -2.42
CA GLN A 857 -41.79 -22.22 -3.57
C GLN A 857 -40.98 -22.38 -4.85
N GLN A 858 -41.27 -23.43 -5.62
CA GLN A 858 -41.01 -23.49 -7.05
C GLN A 858 -42.24 -22.93 -7.81
N PRO A 859 -42.06 -22.25 -8.95
CA PRO A 859 -43.13 -22.05 -9.90
C PRO A 859 -43.27 -23.26 -10.84
N LYS A 860 -44.46 -23.87 -10.82
CA LYS A 860 -45.12 -24.49 -11.98
C LYS A 860 -45.46 -23.35 -12.96
N GLU A 861 -45.38 -23.45 -14.28
CA GLU A 861 -46.06 -24.32 -15.24
C GLU A 861 -45.46 -23.91 -16.61
N LEU A 862 -45.20 -24.83 -17.55
CA LEU A 862 -46.11 -25.07 -18.66
C LEU A 862 -45.70 -26.36 -19.40
N LYS A 863 -46.71 -27.20 -19.62
CA LYS A 863 -46.71 -28.37 -20.50
C LYS A 863 -47.07 -27.93 -21.92
N GLU A 864 -46.48 -28.57 -22.92
CA GLU A 864 -47.09 -29.15 -24.14
C GLU A 864 -45.92 -29.75 -24.96
N LYS A 865 -45.84 -31.08 -25.12
CA LYS A 865 -46.24 -31.88 -26.30
C LYS A 865 -45.58 -31.36 -27.59
N GLU A 866 -44.87 -32.15 -28.39
CA GLU A 866 -45.30 -33.36 -29.10
C GLU A 866 -44.13 -34.29 -29.45
N GLU A 867 -44.48 -35.54 -29.78
CA GLU A 867 -43.64 -36.63 -30.29
C GLU A 867 -43.10 -36.34 -31.70
N GLU A 868 -41.79 -36.49 -31.90
CA GLU A 868 -41.15 -37.26 -32.99
C GLU A 868 -39.70 -37.60 -32.62
#